data_AF-A0A0Q3W4E4-F1
#
_entry.id   AF-A0A0Q3W4E4-F1
#
_cell.length_a   1.000
_cell.length_b   1.000
_cell.length_c   1.000
_cell.angle_alpha   90.00
_cell.angle_beta   90.00
_cell.angle_gamma   90.00
#
_symmetry.space_group_name_H-M   'P 1'
#
loop_
_entity.id
_entity.type
_entity.pdbx_description
1 polymer ?
#
loop_
_entity_poly.entity_id
_entity_poly.type
_entity_poly.pdbx_seq_one_letter_code
_entity_poly.pdbx_strand_id
1 'polypeptide(L)'
;MRNIAIKIACLITIVAFILSPTEQAGAAMNINQLVTDAQNAGTILKWAISVEGSADFKTRPYNQYNTAKITILAAENAASKLSNSEKLSIQSKLVEPKIQVKRAQAYIDAITSSEKIVSLTNNLRKAINSKDLEQVESAYHTVTAEYRKQVKLLDRVYGQSTRDGIRNAVKLAMEKLINQVNYDVTVKMHLDKASNYIKENKLEEAAFELDKAVFYLNLNAANFTFESQLTRTYNDILASLPLKPLSVFTDGKNSVTINFSKEYSIPLVGLEAGQFKISGETIQNAKLSDDKKSVILTTSDLNSSTNYTITWKDYKVNFVTEAKPDTTGILLSESDVAYLETTNNRIYSAKLTNSDGSPYLGRVLISLRDANPDNDTTSTTARITSANGNFGIEGQEATTYTDPNGNLAFIIEAGNLTSVTHVQPTIQKLDGNQTSKKAPITHFFQLQNTSNFYTVVINGTHIYLESDYVYSDGYKYKWDSNDLFFIRGQNVPQEVFEKAISNGDALTIGYEIKPENNSTWNLTSDITEAAKLEITNPAHTPVTYDGSSYIISGTAQAEYTVHLYLNGIFLGTTEVDDNGEWTYGSVSLLQNEANTFEAYQYAPGNYGQNGEGSENPTTPSTAIINEGAFASTEITLNDLDNNGLTIYDTFDFTFLNPTYGHEFKKDITGTITVNDGYGKSAELKVEYVDSDTLKVIDFISLESNFSYNSASLIIIGTEGLVNQDQLSYNVEQSQWKGTLLSR
;
A
#
# COMPACT_ATOMS: atom_id res chain seq x y z
N MET A 1 52.65 45.49 16.53
CA MET A 1 53.07 46.87 16.22
C MET A 1 51.82 47.63 15.80
N ARG A 2 51.24 48.53 16.59
CA ARG A 2 51.80 49.78 17.11
C ARG A 2 51.09 50.12 18.43
N ASN A 3 51.87 50.14 19.52
CA ASN A 3 51.46 50.57 20.86
C ASN A 3 51.09 52.05 20.87
N ILE A 4 49.88 52.42 21.27
CA ILE A 4 49.62 53.69 21.96
C ILE A 4 48.55 53.43 23.03
N ALA A 5 49.02 53.20 24.26
CA ALA A 5 48.20 53.20 25.46
C ALA A 5 47.94 54.65 25.88
N ILE A 6 46.73 55.16 25.67
CA ILE A 6 46.26 56.41 26.29
C ILE A 6 45.35 56.01 27.46
N LYS A 7 45.97 55.87 28.64
CA LYS A 7 45.24 55.84 29.91
C LYS A 7 44.72 57.25 30.20
N ILE A 8 43.45 57.52 29.93
CA ILE A 8 42.77 58.72 30.46
C ILE A 8 42.37 58.40 31.91
N ALA A 9 43.21 58.83 32.85
CA ALA A 9 42.83 58.93 34.25
C ALA A 9 41.91 60.15 34.42
N CYS A 10 40.59 59.95 34.52
CA CYS A 10 39.69 60.98 35.00
C CYS A 10 39.75 61.02 36.53
N LEU A 11 40.56 61.93 37.05
CA LEU A 11 40.58 62.32 38.47
C LEU A 11 39.21 62.86 38.89
N ILE A 12 38.64 62.25 39.93
CA ILE A 12 37.48 62.74 40.66
C ILE A 12 37.90 64.00 41.42
N THR A 13 37.28 65.14 41.15
CA THR A 13 37.27 66.29 42.06
C THR A 13 35.82 66.67 42.36
N ILE A 14 35.39 66.35 43.58
CA ILE A 14 34.19 66.88 44.20
C ILE A 14 34.50 68.33 44.57
N VAL A 15 33.73 69.30 44.09
CA VAL A 15 33.70 70.64 44.67
C VAL A 15 32.28 70.95 45.11
N ALA A 16 32.07 70.89 46.41
CA ALA A 16 30.94 71.47 47.10
C ALA A 16 31.13 72.99 47.20
N PHE A 17 30.12 73.79 46.86
CA PHE A 17 29.94 75.14 47.42
C PHE A 17 28.45 75.53 47.39
N ILE A 18 27.93 75.93 48.55
CA ILE A 18 26.60 76.51 48.79
C ILE A 18 26.79 77.97 49.23
N LEU A 19 25.81 78.84 48.89
CA LEU A 19 25.51 80.22 49.36
C LEU A 19 26.32 81.34 48.65
N SER A 20 25.78 82.42 48.06
CA SER A 20 24.58 83.26 48.33
C SER A 20 24.17 84.05 47.05
N PRO A 21 23.04 84.78 46.99
CA PRO A 21 22.42 85.26 45.75
C PRO A 21 22.71 86.74 45.42
N THR A 22 23.03 87.06 44.16
CA THR A 22 22.85 88.40 43.56
C THR A 22 22.53 88.31 42.06
N GLU A 23 21.36 88.85 41.73
CA GLU A 23 20.94 89.55 40.49
C GLU A 23 21.38 89.03 39.12
N GLN A 24 20.40 88.43 38.41
CA GLN A 24 20.14 88.34 36.95
C GLN A 24 21.25 88.03 35.92
N ALA A 25 22.52 87.94 36.31
CA ALA A 25 23.62 87.33 35.53
C ALA A 25 24.04 85.95 36.09
N GLY A 26 23.64 85.61 37.33
CA GLY A 26 24.01 84.35 38.00
C GLY A 26 23.12 83.13 37.68
N ALA A 27 21.85 83.32 37.29
CA ALA A 27 20.95 82.21 36.98
C ALA A 27 21.27 81.54 35.62
N ALA A 28 21.64 82.33 34.61
CA ALA A 28 22.03 81.83 33.29
C ALA A 28 23.41 81.13 33.31
N MET A 29 24.33 81.57 34.19
CA MET A 29 25.65 80.96 34.36
C MET A 29 25.56 79.56 35.00
N ASN A 30 24.62 79.36 35.93
CA ASN A 30 24.39 78.07 36.60
C ASN A 30 23.74 77.03 35.66
N ILE A 31 22.80 77.44 34.79
CA ILE A 31 22.11 76.52 33.86
C ILE A 31 23.04 76.03 32.74
N ASN A 32 23.87 76.91 32.18
CA ASN A 32 24.87 76.51 31.18
C ASN A 32 25.88 75.52 31.75
N GLN A 33 26.24 75.64 33.03
CA GLN A 33 27.07 74.65 33.72
C GLN A 33 26.35 73.30 33.86
N LEU A 34 25.07 73.27 34.28
CA LEU A 34 24.30 72.02 34.37
C LEU A 34 24.15 71.29 33.03
N VAL A 35 23.98 72.05 31.92
CA VAL A 35 23.97 71.48 30.56
C VAL A 35 25.35 70.91 30.19
N THR A 36 26.42 71.61 30.54
CA THR A 36 27.80 71.18 30.31
C THR A 36 28.11 69.91 31.13
N ASP A 37 27.67 69.83 32.38
CA ASP A 37 27.80 68.64 33.23
C ASP A 37 27.03 67.45 32.68
N ALA A 38 25.83 67.66 32.12
CA ALA A 38 25.06 66.63 31.42
C ALA A 38 25.75 66.16 30.13
N GLN A 39 26.35 67.07 29.36
CA GLN A 39 27.14 66.74 28.16
C GLN A 39 28.42 65.96 28.49
N ASN A 40 29.12 66.36 29.55
CA ASN A 40 30.30 65.68 30.06
C ASN A 40 29.95 64.29 30.59
N ALA A 41 28.90 64.16 31.41
CA ALA A 41 28.42 62.88 31.91
C ALA A 41 27.96 61.95 30.78
N GLY A 42 27.28 62.48 29.76
CA GLY A 42 26.92 61.73 28.55
C GLY A 42 28.14 61.25 27.75
N THR A 43 29.19 62.09 27.65
CA THR A 43 30.46 61.72 27.00
C THR A 43 31.20 60.64 27.76
N ILE A 44 31.29 60.75 29.09
CA ILE A 44 31.87 59.72 29.95
C ILE A 44 31.11 58.40 29.80
N LEU A 45 29.77 58.45 29.78
CA LEU A 45 28.93 57.27 29.59
C LEU A 45 29.13 56.63 28.21
N LYS A 46 29.25 57.44 27.14
CA LYS A 46 29.57 56.98 25.79
C LYS A 46 30.86 56.15 25.77
N TRP A 47 31.93 56.65 26.39
CA TRP A 47 33.21 55.94 26.45
C TRP A 47 33.14 54.70 27.35
N ALA A 48 32.34 54.75 28.41
CA ALA A 48 32.14 53.61 29.31
C ALA A 48 31.46 52.40 28.63
N ILE A 49 30.67 52.63 27.57
CA ILE A 49 29.97 51.59 26.81
C ILE A 49 30.62 51.30 25.43
N SER A 50 31.72 51.97 25.10
CA SER A 50 32.44 51.78 23.83
C SER A 50 33.77 51.07 24.03
N VAL A 51 34.11 50.15 23.13
CA VAL A 51 35.43 49.47 23.08
C VAL A 51 36.57 50.45 22.86
N GLU A 52 36.31 51.54 22.15
CA GLU A 52 37.27 52.62 21.94
C GLU A 52 37.53 53.43 23.22
N GLY A 53 36.72 53.21 24.26
CA GLY A 53 36.86 53.80 25.59
C GLY A 53 37.25 52.74 26.63
N SER A 54 36.36 52.49 27.59
CA SER A 54 36.64 51.62 28.73
C SER A 54 35.73 50.40 28.82
N ALA A 55 34.97 50.08 27.78
CA ALA A 55 34.11 48.89 27.80
C ALA A 55 34.95 47.61 27.73
N ASP A 56 34.76 46.70 28.70
CA ASP A 56 35.47 45.42 28.82
C ASP A 56 34.57 44.21 28.53
N PHE A 57 33.35 44.46 28.04
CA PHE A 57 32.29 43.48 27.74
C PHE A 57 31.72 42.74 28.96
N LYS A 58 32.03 43.18 30.18
CA LYS A 58 31.64 42.50 31.43
C LYS A 58 31.05 43.47 32.45
N THR A 59 31.63 44.64 32.58
CA THR A 59 31.33 45.60 33.64
C THR A 59 30.16 46.49 33.24
N ARG A 60 29.16 46.58 34.12
CA ARG A 60 28.03 47.51 33.93
C ARG A 60 28.40 48.90 34.44
N PRO A 61 28.28 49.97 33.63
CA PRO A 61 28.65 51.32 34.05
C PRO A 61 27.51 52.00 34.84
N TYR A 62 27.00 51.37 35.91
CA TYR A 62 25.86 51.88 36.67
C TYR A 62 26.12 53.27 37.26
N ASN A 63 27.35 53.53 37.73
CA ASN A 63 27.71 54.83 38.29
C ASN A 63 27.64 55.93 37.23
N GLN A 64 28.22 55.70 36.05
CA GLN A 64 28.20 56.64 34.93
C GLN A 64 26.78 56.80 34.36
N TYR A 65 26.01 55.72 34.28
CA TYR A 65 24.62 55.72 33.82
C TYR A 65 23.72 56.54 34.75
N ASN A 66 23.82 56.31 36.06
CA ASN A 66 23.05 57.06 37.06
C ASN A 66 23.48 58.54 37.11
N THR A 67 24.78 58.82 37.03
CA THR A 67 25.30 60.19 36.98
C THR A 67 24.74 60.94 35.78
N ALA A 68 24.78 60.36 34.57
CA ALA A 68 24.22 60.97 33.37
C ALA A 68 22.71 61.21 33.48
N LYS A 69 21.94 60.26 34.04
CA LYS A 69 20.50 60.46 34.27
C LYS A 69 20.22 61.61 35.25
N ILE A 70 20.97 61.69 36.34
CA ILE A 70 20.81 62.72 37.36
C ILE A 70 21.16 64.10 36.79
N THR A 71 22.27 64.23 36.07
CA THR A 71 22.69 65.52 35.49
C THR A 71 21.76 65.98 34.36
N ILE A 72 21.26 65.06 33.52
CA ILE A 72 20.22 65.36 32.53
C ILE A 72 18.95 65.86 33.22
N LEU A 73 18.46 65.14 34.24
CA LEU A 73 17.25 65.53 34.96
C LEU A 73 17.41 66.89 35.66
N ALA A 74 18.58 67.17 36.24
CA ALA A 74 18.89 68.46 36.83
C ALA A 74 18.86 69.59 35.78
N ALA A 75 19.44 69.38 34.59
CA ALA A 75 19.40 70.33 33.50
C ALA A 75 17.98 70.52 32.93
N GLU A 76 17.17 69.46 32.82
CA GLU A 76 15.77 69.54 32.38
C GLU A 76 14.88 70.30 33.37
N ASN A 77 15.03 70.01 34.67
CA ASN A 77 14.32 70.69 35.72
C ASN A 77 14.67 72.19 35.75
N ALA A 78 15.95 72.52 35.54
CA ALA A 78 16.38 73.91 35.43
C ALA A 78 15.81 74.59 34.17
N ALA A 79 15.81 73.90 33.02
CA ALA A 79 15.25 74.41 31.76
C ALA A 79 13.73 74.62 31.80
N SER A 80 13.00 73.90 32.67
CA SER A 80 11.54 74.05 32.83
C SER A 80 11.12 75.44 33.33
N LYS A 81 12.04 76.21 33.91
CA LYS A 81 11.82 77.55 34.47
C LYS A 81 12.16 78.69 33.49
N LEU A 82 12.55 78.36 32.25
CA LEU A 82 12.96 79.32 31.22
C LEU A 82 11.87 79.60 30.17
N SER A 83 12.11 80.58 29.31
CA SER A 83 11.24 80.84 28.15
C SER A 83 11.21 79.66 27.17
N ASN A 84 10.16 79.57 26.35
CA ASN A 84 9.99 78.45 25.40
C ASN A 84 11.16 78.30 24.42
N SER A 85 11.75 79.41 23.96
CA SER A 85 12.90 79.41 23.04
C SER A 85 14.17 78.89 23.71
N GLU A 86 14.45 79.36 24.93
CA GLU A 86 15.63 78.93 25.71
C GLU A 86 15.52 77.47 26.15
N LYS A 87 14.33 77.04 26.55
CA LYS A 87 14.03 75.64 26.88
C LYS A 87 14.29 74.71 25.69
N LEU A 88 13.86 75.10 24.48
CA LEU A 88 14.11 74.32 23.27
C LEU A 88 15.60 74.23 22.93
N SER A 89 16.35 75.32 23.14
CA SER A 89 17.81 75.36 22.97
C SER A 89 18.56 74.46 23.96
N ILE A 90 18.09 74.35 25.21
CA ILE A 90 18.66 73.40 26.17
C ILE A 90 18.28 71.96 25.81
N GLN A 91 17.00 71.71 25.46
CA GLN A 91 16.54 70.39 25.08
C GLN A 91 17.32 69.82 23.89
N SER A 92 17.67 70.64 22.90
CA SER A 92 18.49 70.23 21.76
C SER A 92 19.91 69.82 22.19
N LYS A 93 20.53 70.55 23.13
CA LYS A 93 21.85 70.21 23.71
C LYS A 93 21.84 68.92 24.55
N LEU A 94 20.68 68.54 25.10
CA LEU A 94 20.49 67.32 25.88
C LEU A 94 20.13 66.08 25.04
N VAL A 95 19.91 66.23 23.73
CA VAL A 95 19.58 65.09 22.84
C VAL A 95 20.69 64.03 22.88
N GLU A 96 21.94 64.43 22.71
CA GLU A 96 23.07 63.49 22.68
C GLU A 96 23.27 62.76 24.02
N PRO A 97 23.32 63.43 25.19
CA PRO A 97 23.34 62.75 26.49
C PRO A 97 22.20 61.74 26.69
N LYS A 98 20.97 62.09 26.28
CA LYS A 98 19.81 61.18 26.37
C LYS A 98 19.95 59.98 25.45
N ILE A 99 20.50 60.16 24.24
CA ILE A 99 20.83 59.05 23.34
C ILE A 99 21.85 58.12 24.00
N GLN A 100 22.87 58.66 24.66
CA GLN A 100 23.87 57.85 25.37
C GLN A 100 23.27 57.07 26.54
N VAL A 101 22.31 57.63 27.27
CA VAL A 101 21.54 56.89 28.29
C VAL A 101 20.77 55.72 27.67
N LYS A 102 20.07 55.92 26.54
CA LYS A 102 19.35 54.82 25.84
C LYS A 102 20.31 53.72 25.36
N ARG A 103 21.45 54.10 24.78
CA ARG A 103 22.49 53.17 24.34
C ARG A 103 23.10 52.40 25.52
N ALA A 104 23.35 53.08 26.63
CA ALA A 104 23.85 52.46 27.84
C ALA A 104 22.85 51.51 28.49
N GLN A 105 21.55 51.79 28.42
CA GLN A 105 20.52 50.83 28.85
C GLN A 105 20.62 49.53 28.03
N ALA A 106 20.68 49.64 26.69
CA ALA A 106 20.84 48.48 25.83
C ALA A 106 22.15 47.70 26.12
N TYR A 107 23.23 48.41 26.43
CA TYR A 107 24.49 47.80 26.88
C TYR A 107 24.31 47.03 28.21
N ILE A 108 23.69 47.64 29.22
CA ILE A 108 23.44 47.00 30.53
C ILE A 108 22.55 45.75 30.38
N ASP A 109 21.51 45.84 29.55
CA ASP A 109 20.62 44.71 29.25
C ASP A 109 21.39 43.58 28.55
N ALA A 110 22.30 43.92 27.63
CA ALA A 110 23.13 42.94 26.93
C ALA A 110 24.13 42.24 27.87
N ILE A 111 24.76 42.95 28.81
CA ILE A 111 25.62 42.32 29.83
C ILE A 111 24.81 41.38 30.73
N THR A 112 23.61 41.77 31.13
CA THR A 112 22.71 40.91 31.92
C THR A 112 22.28 39.66 31.14
N SER A 113 22.01 39.82 29.85
CA SER A 113 21.70 38.71 28.96
C SER A 113 22.91 37.79 28.77
N SER A 114 24.11 38.36 28.67
CA SER A 114 25.38 37.63 28.57
C SER A 114 25.61 36.74 29.80
N GLU A 115 25.39 37.24 31.01
CA GLU A 115 25.44 36.45 32.25
C GLU A 115 24.40 35.31 32.25
N LYS A 116 23.18 35.58 31.78
CA LYS A 116 22.15 34.54 31.63
C LYS A 116 22.60 33.46 30.64
N ILE A 117 23.23 33.84 29.52
CA ILE A 117 23.80 32.89 28.56
C ILE A 117 24.89 32.04 29.23
N VAL A 118 25.77 32.63 30.04
CA VAL A 118 26.78 31.87 30.82
C VAL A 118 26.12 30.85 31.75
N SER A 119 25.05 31.24 32.45
CA SER A 119 24.30 30.31 33.30
C SER A 119 23.68 29.16 32.49
N LEU A 120 23.08 29.46 31.34
CA LEU A 120 22.52 28.46 30.42
C LEU A 120 23.62 27.50 29.94
N THR A 121 24.80 28.02 29.57
CA THR A 121 25.96 27.22 29.16
C THR A 121 26.40 26.27 30.27
N ASN A 122 26.44 26.75 31.52
CA ASN A 122 26.82 25.93 32.67
C ASN A 122 25.78 24.86 32.99
N ASN A 123 24.49 25.16 32.83
CA ASN A 123 23.40 24.19 33.02
C ASN A 123 23.48 23.07 31.99
N LEU A 124 23.68 23.40 30.69
CA LEU A 124 23.87 22.39 29.65
C LEU A 124 25.10 21.54 29.93
N ARG A 125 26.23 22.15 30.33
CA ARG A 125 27.44 21.41 30.71
C ARG A 125 27.20 20.46 31.86
N LYS A 126 26.44 20.87 32.88
CA LYS A 126 26.09 20.02 34.02
C LYS A 126 25.24 18.84 33.59
N ALA A 127 24.25 19.05 32.71
CA ALA A 127 23.43 17.98 32.15
C ALA A 127 24.29 16.98 31.36
N ILE A 128 25.18 17.46 30.48
CA ILE A 128 26.11 16.60 29.72
C ILE A 128 26.98 15.76 30.68
N ASN A 129 27.50 16.37 31.74
CA ASN A 129 28.34 15.68 32.73
C ASN A 129 27.56 14.67 33.58
N SER A 130 26.23 14.79 33.71
CA SER A 130 25.39 13.84 34.44
C SER A 130 25.32 12.47 33.77
N LYS A 131 25.63 12.43 32.46
CA LYS A 131 25.48 11.28 31.58
C LYS A 131 24.03 10.74 31.46
N ASP A 132 23.05 11.55 31.85
CA ASP A 132 21.62 11.26 31.70
C ASP A 132 21.09 11.96 30.44
N LEU A 133 20.76 11.18 29.43
CA LEU A 133 20.36 11.69 28.12
C LEU A 133 19.00 12.40 28.15
N GLU A 134 18.09 12.03 29.05
CA GLU A 134 16.81 12.74 29.23
C GLU A 134 17.05 14.15 29.80
N GLN A 135 17.95 14.25 30.78
CA GLN A 135 18.36 15.57 31.32
C GLN A 135 19.08 16.41 30.26
N VAL A 136 19.90 15.79 29.41
CA VAL A 136 20.60 16.49 28.31
C VAL A 136 19.61 17.05 27.30
N GLU A 137 18.64 16.26 26.84
CA GLU A 137 17.61 16.71 25.89
C GLU A 137 16.78 17.88 26.46
N SER A 138 16.28 17.74 27.67
CA SER A 138 15.50 18.78 28.35
C SER A 138 16.29 20.10 28.50
N ALA A 139 17.56 19.98 28.91
CA ALA A 139 18.46 21.13 29.01
C ALA A 139 18.75 21.74 27.63
N TYR A 140 18.98 20.93 26.60
CA TYR A 140 19.25 21.37 25.23
C TYR A 140 18.10 22.20 24.64
N HIS A 141 16.86 21.72 24.74
CA HIS A 141 15.69 22.45 24.25
C HIS A 141 15.49 23.77 24.99
N THR A 142 15.64 23.74 26.31
CA THR A 142 15.55 24.95 27.15
C THR A 142 16.61 25.98 26.75
N VAL A 143 17.86 25.54 26.61
CA VAL A 143 19.00 26.42 26.32
C VAL A 143 18.93 26.99 24.92
N THR A 144 18.61 26.19 23.91
CA THR A 144 18.49 26.67 22.52
C THR A 144 17.35 27.67 22.36
N ALA A 145 16.20 27.44 23.01
CA ALA A 145 15.08 28.37 23.00
C ALA A 145 15.42 29.70 23.72
N GLU A 146 16.00 29.63 24.92
CA GLU A 146 16.35 30.82 25.69
C GLU A 146 17.50 31.61 25.06
N TYR A 147 18.52 30.94 24.51
CA TYR A 147 19.66 31.58 23.84
C TYR A 147 19.20 32.46 22.68
N ARG A 148 18.26 31.98 21.84
CA ARG A 148 17.66 32.78 20.75
C ARG A 148 17.00 34.07 21.27
N LYS A 149 16.36 34.02 22.45
CA LYS A 149 15.77 35.22 23.09
C LYS A 149 16.86 36.16 23.60
N GLN A 150 17.91 35.63 24.23
CA GLN A 150 19.00 36.43 24.79
C GLN A 150 19.84 37.11 23.70
N VAL A 151 20.11 36.44 22.57
CA VAL A 151 20.89 37.05 21.46
C VAL A 151 20.22 38.31 20.92
N LYS A 152 18.88 38.37 20.88
CA LYS A 152 18.14 39.59 20.48
C LYS A 152 18.40 40.79 21.40
N LEU A 153 18.81 40.58 22.64
CA LEU A 153 19.20 41.65 23.57
C LEU A 153 20.62 42.14 23.26
N LEU A 154 21.54 41.23 22.92
CA LEU A 154 22.90 41.56 22.49
C LEU A 154 22.90 42.40 21.21
N ASP A 155 21.96 42.13 20.29
CA ASP A 155 21.87 42.85 19.01
C ASP A 155 21.47 44.33 19.16
N ARG A 156 20.90 44.74 20.31
CA ARG A 156 20.50 46.14 20.58
C ARG A 156 21.67 47.06 20.90
N VAL A 157 22.84 46.51 21.23
CA VAL A 157 24.01 47.30 21.60
C VAL A 157 24.47 48.15 20.43
N TYR A 158 24.64 49.45 20.69
CA TYR A 158 25.13 50.39 19.69
C TYR A 158 26.66 50.30 19.56
N GLY A 159 27.16 50.26 18.31
CA GLY A 159 28.56 50.05 17.98
C GLY A 159 28.88 48.57 17.68
N GLN A 160 29.36 48.29 16.48
CA GLN A 160 29.62 46.93 16.01
C GLN A 160 30.69 46.22 16.85
N SER A 161 31.85 46.85 17.07
CA SER A 161 32.95 46.27 17.85
C SER A 161 32.54 45.95 19.29
N THR A 162 31.74 46.81 19.92
CA THR A 162 31.20 46.56 21.28
C THR A 162 30.28 45.36 21.30
N ARG A 163 29.31 45.32 20.38
CA ARG A 163 28.34 44.24 20.27
C ARG A 163 29.00 42.89 19.97
N ASP A 164 29.94 42.87 19.03
CA ASP A 164 30.66 41.66 18.65
C ASP A 164 31.55 41.17 19.79
N GLY A 165 32.19 42.06 20.56
CA GLY A 165 32.94 41.68 21.75
C GLY A 165 32.08 41.01 22.84
N ILE A 166 30.89 41.57 23.14
CA ILE A 166 29.94 40.96 24.07
C ILE A 166 29.46 39.59 23.55
N ARG A 167 29.12 39.50 22.26
CA ARG A 167 28.65 38.25 21.65
C ARG A 167 29.73 37.17 21.68
N ASN A 168 30.94 37.50 21.26
CA ASN A 168 32.05 36.55 21.19
C ASN A 168 32.48 36.02 22.57
N ALA A 169 32.26 36.79 23.64
CA ALA A 169 32.56 36.35 25.00
C ALA A 169 31.74 35.12 25.46
N VAL A 170 30.55 34.90 24.89
CA VAL A 170 29.64 33.82 25.30
C VAL A 170 29.29 32.82 24.21
N LYS A 171 29.29 33.25 22.94
CA LYS A 171 28.83 32.45 21.79
C LYS A 171 29.65 31.17 21.61
N LEU A 172 30.98 31.27 21.60
CA LEU A 172 31.88 30.16 21.32
C LEU A 172 31.69 28.98 22.28
N ALA A 173 31.59 29.26 23.59
CA ALA A 173 31.43 28.22 24.60
C ALA A 173 30.06 27.53 24.52
N MET A 174 29.00 28.30 24.20
CA MET A 174 27.64 27.78 24.04
C MET A 174 27.53 26.92 22.78
N GLU A 175 27.95 27.44 21.62
CA GLU A 175 27.88 26.72 20.34
C GLU A 175 28.68 25.43 20.37
N LYS A 176 29.84 25.43 21.05
CA LYS A 176 30.63 24.20 21.24
C LYS A 176 29.83 23.11 21.96
N LEU A 177 29.11 23.45 23.03
CA LEU A 177 28.29 22.47 23.77
C LEU A 177 27.04 22.05 23.00
N ILE A 178 26.39 22.97 22.29
CA ILE A 178 25.23 22.65 21.44
C ILE A 178 25.66 21.67 20.34
N ASN A 179 26.73 21.97 19.61
CA ASN A 179 27.24 21.13 18.53
C ASN A 179 27.83 19.80 19.02
N GLN A 180 28.14 19.69 20.31
CA GLN A 180 28.60 18.44 20.91
C GLN A 180 27.47 17.43 21.10
N VAL A 181 26.22 17.87 21.28
CA VAL A 181 25.08 16.99 21.61
C VAL A 181 23.86 17.15 20.71
N ASN A 182 23.92 18.01 19.69
CA ASN A 182 22.79 18.24 18.79
C ASN A 182 22.35 16.95 18.06
N TYR A 183 23.31 16.13 17.62
CA TYR A 183 23.01 14.84 16.99
C TYR A 183 22.53 13.82 18.02
N ASP A 184 23.10 13.78 19.23
CA ASP A 184 22.61 12.91 20.31
C ASP A 184 21.12 13.17 20.61
N VAL A 185 20.75 14.45 20.75
CA VAL A 185 19.35 14.86 20.99
C VAL A 185 18.45 14.54 19.79
N THR A 186 18.94 14.78 18.56
CA THR A 186 18.16 14.51 17.34
C THR A 186 17.83 13.01 17.22
N VAL A 187 18.81 12.13 17.43
CA VAL A 187 18.59 10.68 17.40
C VAL A 187 17.61 10.28 18.51
N LYS A 188 17.81 10.76 19.75
CA LYS A 188 16.88 10.46 20.86
C LYS A 188 15.44 10.85 20.54
N MET A 189 15.21 12.04 19.99
CA MET A 189 13.87 12.49 19.62
C MET A 189 13.17 11.53 18.63
N HIS A 190 13.92 11.00 17.66
CA HIS A 190 13.39 10.01 16.70
C HIS A 190 13.11 8.66 17.38
N LEU A 191 14.00 8.20 18.27
CA LEU A 191 13.80 6.97 19.04
C LEU A 191 12.57 7.05 19.96
N ASP A 192 12.37 8.17 20.66
CA ASP A 192 11.20 8.36 21.52
C ASP A 192 9.90 8.36 20.73
N LYS A 193 9.89 9.00 19.55
CA LYS A 193 8.74 8.95 18.63
C LYS A 193 8.46 7.54 18.15
N ALA A 194 9.49 6.79 17.72
CA ALA A 194 9.34 5.41 17.31
C ALA A 194 8.74 4.55 18.44
N SER A 195 9.27 4.68 19.66
CA SER A 195 8.74 3.97 20.84
C SER A 195 7.27 4.30 21.11
N ASN A 196 6.87 5.57 20.98
CA ASN A 196 5.48 5.98 21.16
C ASN A 196 4.58 5.44 20.05
N TYR A 197 5.01 5.48 18.78
CA TYR A 197 4.25 4.93 17.67
C TYR A 197 4.07 3.41 17.77
N ILE A 198 5.06 2.66 18.27
CA ILE A 198 4.90 1.22 18.56
C ILE A 198 3.77 1.00 19.58
N LYS A 199 3.73 1.78 20.66
CA LYS A 199 2.67 1.69 21.69
C LYS A 199 1.29 2.05 21.12
N GLU A 200 1.24 2.95 20.15
CA GLU A 200 0.02 3.33 19.42
C GLU A 200 -0.34 2.37 18.27
N ASN A 201 0.44 1.30 18.05
CA ASN A 201 0.30 0.36 16.91
C ASN A 201 0.39 1.05 15.52
N LYS A 202 1.09 2.19 15.43
CA LYS A 202 1.41 2.94 14.20
C LYS A 202 2.78 2.51 13.65
N LEU A 203 2.82 1.32 13.07
CA LEU A 203 4.08 0.61 12.80
C LEU A 203 4.87 1.19 11.63
N GLU A 204 4.20 1.75 10.63
CA GLU A 204 4.86 2.41 9.50
C GLU A 204 5.59 3.68 9.96
N GLU A 205 4.93 4.51 10.76
CA GLU A 205 5.53 5.72 11.32
C GLU A 205 6.65 5.38 12.30
N ALA A 206 6.52 4.29 13.08
CA ALA A 206 7.60 3.81 13.93
C ALA A 206 8.85 3.39 13.14
N ALA A 207 8.66 2.60 12.06
CA ALA A 207 9.75 2.18 11.18
C ALA A 207 10.44 3.38 10.51
N PHE A 208 9.66 4.35 10.04
CA PHE A 208 10.19 5.58 9.42
C PHE A 208 11.01 6.43 10.39
N GLU A 209 10.59 6.55 11.65
CA GLU A 209 11.37 7.28 12.66
C GLU A 209 12.66 6.53 13.06
N LEU A 210 12.66 5.19 13.06
CA LEU A 210 13.89 4.39 13.23
C LEU A 210 14.86 4.58 12.06
N ASP A 211 14.37 4.64 10.82
CA ASP A 211 15.20 4.90 9.63
C ASP A 211 15.87 6.29 9.70
N LYS A 212 15.16 7.31 10.21
CA LYS A 212 15.77 8.62 10.48
C LYS A 212 16.82 8.55 11.60
N ALA A 213 16.54 7.80 12.67
CA ALA A 213 17.48 7.66 13.77
C ALA A 213 18.80 7.03 13.32
N VAL A 214 18.75 5.92 12.55
CA VAL A 214 19.94 5.25 12.04
C VAL A 214 20.68 6.07 10.97
N PHE A 215 19.95 6.83 10.15
CA PHE A 215 20.55 7.79 9.21
C PHE A 215 21.42 8.81 9.93
N TYR A 216 20.92 9.42 11.01
CA TYR A 216 21.70 10.38 11.79
C TYR A 216 22.86 9.75 12.56
N LEU A 217 22.70 8.52 13.07
CA LEU A 217 23.78 7.76 13.72
C LEU A 217 24.94 7.48 12.76
N ASN A 218 24.64 7.17 11.49
CA ASN A 218 25.65 6.84 10.47
C ASN A 218 26.16 8.06 9.69
N LEU A 219 25.73 9.28 10.03
CA LEU A 219 26.12 10.47 9.31
C LEU A 219 27.60 10.83 9.62
N ASN A 220 28.48 10.76 8.62
CA ASN A 220 29.93 11.00 8.78
C ASN A 220 30.32 12.34 9.42
N ALA A 221 29.46 13.36 9.35
CA ALA A 221 29.69 14.68 9.96
C ALA A 221 29.22 14.77 11.42
N ALA A 222 28.58 13.74 11.96
CA ALA A 222 28.05 13.72 13.31
C ALA A 222 29.15 13.43 14.34
N ASN A 223 29.05 14.08 15.49
CA ASN A 223 29.87 13.82 16.67
C ASN A 223 28.93 13.48 17.81
N PHE A 224 29.15 12.34 18.46
CA PHE A 224 28.26 11.81 19.48
C PHE A 224 28.96 11.75 20.83
N THR A 225 28.27 12.24 21.86
CA THR A 225 28.72 12.06 23.26
C THR A 225 28.15 10.77 23.87
N PHE A 226 27.02 10.28 23.35
CA PHE A 226 26.22 9.18 23.92
C PHE A 226 25.97 8.03 22.93
N GLU A 227 26.84 7.86 21.93
CA GLU A 227 26.67 6.90 20.82
C GLU A 227 26.29 5.49 21.29
N SER A 228 27.05 4.91 22.23
CA SER A 228 26.77 3.54 22.72
C SER A 228 25.39 3.41 23.38
N GLN A 229 24.92 4.44 24.09
CA GLN A 229 23.60 4.43 24.72
C GLN A 229 22.49 4.56 23.67
N LEU A 230 22.68 5.41 22.67
CA LEU A 230 21.75 5.59 21.55
C LEU A 230 21.66 4.34 20.69
N THR A 231 22.78 3.72 20.32
CA THR A 231 22.81 2.47 19.56
C THR A 231 22.13 1.33 20.30
N ARG A 232 22.34 1.21 21.62
CA ARG A 232 21.62 0.24 22.45
C ARG A 232 20.12 0.49 22.45
N THR A 233 19.71 1.75 22.68
CA THR A 233 18.29 2.13 22.69
C THR A 233 17.63 1.88 21.34
N TYR A 234 18.32 2.20 20.24
CA TYR A 234 17.88 1.88 18.88
C TYR A 234 17.64 0.37 18.69
N ASN A 235 18.61 -0.47 19.07
CA ASN A 235 18.48 -1.92 18.97
C ASN A 235 17.33 -2.47 19.83
N ASP A 236 17.17 -1.97 21.05
CA ASP A 236 16.08 -2.36 21.95
C ASP A 236 14.70 -1.99 21.37
N ILE A 237 14.57 -0.80 20.80
CA ILE A 237 13.33 -0.36 20.13
C ILE A 237 13.07 -1.15 18.85
N LEU A 238 14.09 -1.37 18.01
CA LEU A 238 13.98 -2.18 16.79
C LEU A 238 13.57 -3.63 17.10
N ALA A 239 14.10 -4.21 18.18
CA ALA A 239 13.70 -5.53 18.65
C ALA A 239 12.23 -5.56 19.08
N SER A 240 11.74 -4.49 19.71
CA SER A 240 10.34 -4.36 20.15
C SER A 240 9.34 -4.12 19.01
N LEU A 241 9.79 -3.64 17.83
CA LEU A 241 8.93 -3.44 16.67
C LEU A 241 8.44 -4.81 16.16
N PRO A 242 7.13 -5.12 16.14
CA PRO A 242 6.64 -6.39 15.64
C PRO A 242 6.86 -6.51 14.13
N LEU A 243 7.20 -7.70 13.62
CA LEU A 243 7.28 -7.98 12.19
C LEU A 243 5.87 -8.14 11.62
N LYS A 244 5.42 -7.19 10.81
CA LYS A 244 4.10 -7.20 10.16
C LYS A 244 4.20 -6.63 8.75
N PRO A 245 3.35 -7.09 7.81
CA PRO A 245 3.20 -6.43 6.52
C PRO A 245 2.59 -5.04 6.72
N LEU A 246 3.15 -4.03 6.05
CA LEU A 246 2.70 -2.63 6.10
C LEU A 246 1.94 -2.24 4.84
N SER A 247 2.49 -2.60 3.68
CA SER A 247 1.97 -2.19 2.38
C SER A 247 2.27 -3.25 1.34
N VAL A 248 1.50 -3.22 0.26
CA VAL A 248 1.66 -4.09 -0.90
C VAL A 248 1.73 -3.23 -2.14
N PHE A 249 2.68 -3.54 -3.02
CA PHE A 249 2.82 -2.96 -4.35
C PHE A 249 2.75 -4.06 -5.39
N THR A 250 2.25 -3.75 -6.58
CA THR A 250 2.23 -4.68 -7.70
C THR A 250 2.68 -3.98 -8.97
N ASP A 251 3.28 -4.73 -9.89
CA ASP A 251 3.52 -4.30 -11.27
C ASP A 251 2.25 -4.37 -12.15
N GLY A 252 1.12 -4.80 -11.58
CA GLY A 252 -0.15 -4.99 -12.28
C GLY A 252 -0.18 -6.22 -13.19
N LYS A 253 0.85 -7.07 -13.14
CA LYS A 253 0.98 -8.26 -13.97
C LYS A 253 1.22 -9.51 -13.13
N ASN A 254 2.42 -9.74 -12.61
CA ASN A 254 2.74 -10.99 -11.91
C ASN A 254 3.80 -10.83 -10.81
N SER A 255 4.13 -9.58 -10.47
CA SER A 255 5.04 -9.24 -9.38
C SER A 255 4.30 -8.50 -8.29
N VAL A 256 4.40 -9.00 -7.07
CA VAL A 256 3.75 -8.44 -5.90
C VAL A 256 4.76 -8.29 -4.76
N THR A 257 5.03 -7.05 -4.35
CA THR A 257 6.00 -6.73 -3.31
C THR A 257 5.29 -6.40 -2.00
N ILE A 258 5.56 -7.19 -0.97
CA ILE A 258 5.08 -6.97 0.40
C ILE A 258 6.18 -6.28 1.19
N ASN A 259 5.89 -5.10 1.74
CA ASN A 259 6.82 -4.40 2.63
C ASN A 259 6.50 -4.72 4.09
N PHE A 260 7.54 -4.95 4.88
CA PHE A 260 7.44 -5.27 6.30
C PHE A 260 7.92 -4.10 7.18
N SER A 261 7.41 -4.07 8.40
CA SER A 261 7.77 -3.08 9.44
C SER A 261 9.25 -3.11 9.84
N LYS A 262 9.92 -4.24 9.68
CA LYS A 262 11.35 -4.43 9.93
C LYS A 262 11.90 -5.54 9.04
N GLU A 263 13.21 -5.76 9.11
CA GLU A 263 13.85 -6.87 8.41
C GLU A 263 13.14 -8.20 8.66
N TYR A 264 12.82 -8.88 7.58
CA TYR A 264 12.27 -10.23 7.57
C TYR A 264 13.30 -11.17 8.19
N SER A 265 13.06 -11.52 9.44
CA SER A 265 14.02 -12.19 10.33
C SER A 265 13.49 -13.52 10.84
N ILE A 266 12.41 -14.05 10.23
CA ILE A 266 11.90 -15.38 10.56
C ILE A 266 12.87 -16.40 9.97
N PRO A 267 13.61 -17.14 10.81
CA PRO A 267 14.40 -18.26 10.31
C PRO A 267 13.48 -19.48 10.22
N LEU A 268 13.47 -20.18 9.08
CA LEU A 268 13.27 -21.64 8.97
C LEU A 268 13.30 -22.05 7.48
N VAL A 269 14.26 -22.91 7.13
CA VAL A 269 14.37 -23.74 5.89
C VAL A 269 14.40 -23.00 4.52
N GLY A 270 13.87 -21.80 4.39
CA GLY A 270 13.84 -21.00 3.17
C GLY A 270 12.62 -20.07 3.21
N LEU A 271 12.72 -18.92 2.56
CA LEU A 271 11.53 -18.12 2.24
C LEU A 271 10.76 -18.91 1.17
N GLU A 272 9.71 -19.61 1.56
CA GLU A 272 8.92 -20.42 0.62
C GLU A 272 7.69 -19.67 0.14
N ALA A 273 7.41 -19.74 -1.16
CA ALA A 273 6.22 -19.15 -1.76
C ALA A 273 4.92 -19.63 -1.09
N GLY A 274 4.89 -20.90 -0.68
CA GLY A 274 3.76 -21.52 0.00
C GLY A 274 3.39 -20.90 1.36
N GLN A 275 4.21 -20.02 1.94
CA GLN A 275 3.90 -19.28 3.18
C GLN A 275 2.98 -18.07 2.98
N PHE A 276 2.71 -17.72 1.73
CA PHE A 276 1.90 -16.58 1.34
C PHE A 276 0.66 -17.08 0.61
N LYS A 277 -0.40 -16.28 0.62
CA LYS A 277 -1.62 -16.51 -0.19
C LYS A 277 -2.03 -15.19 -0.84
N ILE A 278 -2.41 -15.24 -2.10
CA ILE A 278 -3.14 -14.16 -2.77
C ILE A 278 -4.51 -14.72 -3.15
N SER A 279 -5.58 -13.98 -2.85
CA SER A 279 -6.94 -14.42 -3.14
C SER A 279 -7.12 -14.73 -4.63
N GLY A 280 -7.38 -15.99 -4.96
CA GLY A 280 -7.63 -16.42 -6.35
C GLY A 280 -6.39 -16.53 -7.22
N GLU A 281 -5.17 -16.50 -6.66
CA GLU A 281 -3.93 -16.58 -7.44
C GLU A 281 -2.90 -17.50 -6.76
N THR A 282 -2.13 -18.23 -7.57
CA THR A 282 -1.03 -19.08 -7.08
C THR A 282 0.27 -18.29 -7.02
N ILE A 283 1.03 -18.47 -5.93
CA ILE A 283 2.35 -17.86 -5.75
C ILE A 283 3.41 -18.90 -6.07
N GLN A 284 4.21 -18.62 -7.11
CA GLN A 284 5.25 -19.53 -7.59
C GLN A 284 6.61 -19.31 -6.94
N ASN A 285 6.91 -18.08 -6.56
CA ASN A 285 8.20 -17.76 -5.95
C ASN A 285 8.05 -16.66 -4.90
N ALA A 286 8.91 -16.69 -3.89
CA ALA A 286 9.08 -15.63 -2.93
C ALA A 286 10.57 -15.32 -2.79
N LYS A 287 10.96 -14.09 -3.12
CA LYS A 287 12.33 -13.60 -3.05
C LYS A 287 12.42 -12.45 -2.06
N LEU A 288 13.44 -12.48 -1.21
CA LEU A 288 13.71 -11.38 -0.29
C LEU A 288 14.43 -10.24 -1.01
N SER A 289 14.07 -8.98 -0.73
CA SER A 289 14.82 -7.80 -1.19
C SER A 289 16.22 -7.74 -0.57
N ASP A 290 17.13 -6.99 -1.20
CA ASP A 290 18.52 -6.85 -0.71
C ASP A 290 18.59 -6.26 0.71
N ASP A 291 17.68 -5.35 1.04
CA ASP A 291 17.55 -4.74 2.37
C ASP A 291 16.76 -5.60 3.38
N LYS A 292 16.23 -6.74 2.93
CA LYS A 292 15.42 -7.69 3.70
C LYS A 292 14.14 -7.11 4.29
N LYS A 293 13.72 -5.91 3.92
CA LYS A 293 12.48 -5.28 4.41
C LYS A 293 11.28 -5.62 3.54
N SER A 294 11.48 -6.27 2.40
CA SER A 294 10.41 -6.61 1.48
C SER A 294 10.53 -8.03 0.95
N VAL A 295 9.39 -8.67 0.70
CA VAL A 295 9.30 -9.94 -0.01
C VAL A 295 8.63 -9.68 -1.35
N ILE A 296 9.30 -10.07 -2.43
CA ILE A 296 8.83 -9.99 -3.81
C ILE A 296 8.28 -11.37 -4.17
N LEU A 297 7.00 -11.42 -4.44
CA LEU A 297 6.27 -12.62 -4.84
C LEU A 297 6.10 -12.63 -6.36
N THR A 298 6.33 -13.79 -6.96
CA THR A 298 5.96 -14.06 -8.36
C THR A 298 4.67 -14.89 -8.34
N THR A 299 3.64 -14.41 -9.03
CA THR A 299 2.32 -15.04 -9.08
C THR A 299 1.94 -15.47 -10.49
N SER A 300 0.79 -16.13 -10.63
CA SER A 300 -0.01 -16.09 -11.87
C SER A 300 -0.25 -14.65 -12.36
N ASP A 301 -0.59 -14.49 -13.64
CA ASP A 301 -0.94 -13.17 -14.17
C ASP A 301 -2.21 -12.66 -13.45
N LEU A 302 -2.04 -11.57 -12.72
CA LEU A 302 -3.11 -10.89 -12.02
C LEU A 302 -4.09 -10.27 -13.01
N ASN A 303 -5.36 -10.48 -12.74
CA ASN A 303 -6.44 -9.79 -13.41
C ASN A 303 -6.40 -8.32 -13.04
N SER A 304 -6.75 -7.50 -14.01
CA SER A 304 -6.80 -6.05 -13.84
C SER A 304 -8.08 -5.56 -13.15
N SER A 305 -8.07 -4.36 -12.58
CA SER A 305 -9.21 -3.81 -11.81
C SER A 305 -9.73 -4.75 -10.72
N THR A 306 -8.88 -5.65 -10.22
CA THR A 306 -9.30 -6.73 -9.31
C THR A 306 -8.78 -6.44 -7.92
N ASN A 307 -9.66 -6.58 -6.93
CA ASN A 307 -9.29 -6.50 -5.52
C ASN A 307 -8.68 -7.83 -5.11
N TYR A 308 -7.44 -7.78 -4.63
CA TYR A 308 -6.73 -8.92 -4.12
C TYR A 308 -6.45 -8.75 -2.64
N THR A 309 -6.51 -9.85 -1.91
CA THR A 309 -6.11 -9.92 -0.50
C THR A 309 -4.87 -10.79 -0.39
N ILE A 310 -3.78 -10.22 0.12
CA ILE A 310 -2.62 -10.99 0.54
C ILE A 310 -2.84 -11.45 1.97
N THR A 311 -2.66 -12.75 2.19
CA THR A 311 -2.60 -13.33 3.53
C THR A 311 -1.20 -13.84 3.80
N TRP A 312 -0.65 -13.44 4.94
CA TRP A 312 0.59 -13.96 5.48
C TRP A 312 0.43 -14.15 6.98
N LYS A 313 0.49 -15.41 7.45
CA LYS A 313 0.00 -15.79 8.79
C LYS A 313 -1.44 -15.29 8.97
N ASP A 314 -1.73 -14.60 10.07
CA ASP A 314 -3.06 -14.02 10.35
C ASP A 314 -3.23 -12.61 9.77
N TYR A 315 -2.20 -12.06 9.10
CA TYR A 315 -2.26 -10.70 8.55
C TYR A 315 -2.83 -10.71 7.14
N LYS A 316 -3.88 -9.89 6.94
CA LYS A 316 -4.49 -9.63 5.63
C LYS A 316 -4.19 -8.20 5.18
N VAL A 317 -3.71 -8.04 3.95
CA VAL A 317 -3.49 -6.72 3.32
C VAL A 317 -4.11 -6.72 1.94
N ASN A 318 -4.99 -5.74 1.69
CA ASN A 318 -5.70 -5.61 0.42
C ASN A 318 -4.90 -4.72 -0.54
N PHE A 319 -4.92 -5.08 -1.82
CA PHE A 319 -4.39 -4.25 -2.90
C PHE A 319 -5.28 -4.37 -4.14
N VAL A 320 -5.16 -3.41 -5.05
CA VAL A 320 -5.95 -3.38 -6.28
C VAL A 320 -4.99 -3.27 -7.45
N THR A 321 -5.17 -4.13 -8.44
CA THR A 321 -4.47 -3.98 -9.71
C THR A 321 -5.06 -2.82 -10.50
N GLU A 322 -4.21 -2.08 -11.21
CA GLU A 322 -4.69 -1.00 -12.05
C GLU A 322 -5.67 -1.53 -13.10
N ALA A 323 -6.58 -0.66 -13.53
CA ALA A 323 -7.52 -1.03 -14.56
C ALA A 323 -6.79 -1.26 -15.88
N LYS A 324 -6.84 -2.50 -16.39
CA LYS A 324 -6.52 -2.77 -17.78
C LYS A 324 -7.67 -2.14 -18.54
N PRO A 325 -7.39 -1.20 -19.44
CA PRO A 325 -8.44 -0.65 -20.28
C PRO A 325 -9.14 -1.84 -20.96
N ASP A 326 -10.47 -1.86 -20.94
CA ASP A 326 -11.24 -2.85 -21.69
C ASP A 326 -10.91 -2.66 -23.19
N THR A 327 -9.97 -3.48 -23.67
CA THR A 327 -9.49 -3.43 -25.05
C THR A 327 -10.35 -4.24 -26.01
N THR A 328 -11.40 -4.91 -25.50
CA THR A 328 -12.38 -5.57 -26.37
C THR A 328 -13.07 -4.54 -27.24
N GLY A 329 -13.22 -3.30 -26.74
CA GLY A 329 -14.04 -2.28 -27.37
C GLY A 329 -15.49 -2.75 -27.53
N ILE A 330 -16.02 -3.49 -26.55
CA ILE A 330 -17.43 -3.91 -26.45
C ILE A 330 -17.95 -3.48 -25.07
N LEU A 331 -18.74 -2.41 -25.07
CA LEU A 331 -19.34 -1.86 -23.85
C LEU A 331 -20.81 -2.29 -23.78
N LEU A 332 -21.17 -3.16 -22.83
CA LEU A 332 -22.55 -3.58 -22.57
C LEU A 332 -23.28 -2.55 -21.70
N SER A 333 -24.56 -2.35 -21.97
CA SER A 333 -25.43 -1.48 -21.17
C SER A 333 -26.00 -2.17 -19.93
N GLU A 334 -26.26 -3.48 -20.02
CA GLU A 334 -26.79 -4.29 -18.92
C GLU A 334 -25.67 -4.82 -18.03
N SER A 335 -25.90 -4.89 -16.71
CA SER A 335 -24.90 -5.33 -15.72
C SER A 335 -25.39 -6.40 -14.74
N ASP A 336 -26.68 -6.69 -14.76
CA ASP A 336 -27.42 -7.49 -13.79
C ASP A 336 -28.02 -8.76 -14.41
N VAL A 337 -28.16 -9.80 -13.59
CA VAL A 337 -28.95 -10.99 -13.95
C VAL A 337 -30.43 -10.61 -13.95
N ALA A 338 -31.22 -11.12 -14.90
CA ALA A 338 -32.67 -10.84 -14.95
C ALA A 338 -33.52 -12.09 -14.89
N TYR A 339 -34.68 -11.97 -14.25
CA TYR A 339 -35.71 -13.00 -14.13
C TYR A 339 -36.99 -12.52 -14.83
N LEU A 340 -37.35 -13.17 -15.93
CA LEU A 340 -38.44 -12.75 -16.82
C LEU A 340 -39.46 -13.86 -17.01
N GLU A 341 -40.67 -13.49 -17.42
CA GLU A 341 -41.67 -14.45 -17.87
C GLU A 341 -41.34 -14.98 -19.26
N THR A 342 -41.68 -16.23 -19.58
CA THR A 342 -41.44 -16.83 -20.91
C THR A 342 -42.11 -16.08 -22.06
N THR A 343 -43.14 -15.28 -21.77
CA THR A 343 -43.81 -14.39 -22.73
C THR A 343 -43.11 -13.06 -22.93
N ASN A 344 -42.16 -12.71 -22.07
CA ASN A 344 -41.39 -11.48 -22.14
C ASN A 344 -40.13 -11.70 -22.98
N ASN A 345 -39.53 -10.59 -23.39
CA ASN A 345 -38.24 -10.58 -24.07
C ASN A 345 -37.25 -9.74 -23.27
N ARG A 346 -35.95 -9.97 -23.50
CA ARG A 346 -34.89 -9.10 -23.00
C ARG A 346 -34.16 -8.47 -24.16
N ILE A 347 -33.95 -7.17 -24.06
CA ILE A 347 -33.11 -6.42 -24.98
C ILE A 347 -31.73 -6.28 -24.35
N TYR A 348 -30.71 -6.63 -25.12
CA TYR A 348 -29.33 -6.34 -24.79
C TYR A 348 -28.81 -5.25 -25.71
N SER A 349 -28.08 -4.30 -25.16
CA SER A 349 -27.47 -3.21 -25.92
C SER A 349 -25.97 -3.16 -25.66
N ALA A 350 -25.20 -2.99 -26.73
CA ALA A 350 -23.76 -2.82 -26.65
C ALA A 350 -23.27 -1.73 -27.59
N LYS A 351 -22.21 -1.03 -27.20
CA LYS A 351 -21.45 -0.13 -28.08
C LYS A 351 -20.10 -0.74 -28.41
N LEU A 352 -19.81 -0.90 -29.70
CA LEU A 352 -18.61 -1.54 -30.21
C LEU A 352 -17.71 -0.51 -30.89
N THR A 353 -16.42 -0.51 -30.55
CA THR A 353 -15.39 0.36 -31.12
C THR A 353 -14.21 -0.42 -31.66
N ASN A 354 -13.51 0.13 -32.65
CA ASN A 354 -12.18 -0.34 -33.06
C ASN A 354 -11.14 0.03 -31.98
N SER A 355 -9.92 -0.48 -32.13
CA SER A 355 -8.79 -0.18 -31.22
C SER A 355 -8.41 1.31 -31.19
N ASP A 356 -8.74 2.06 -32.24
CA ASP A 356 -8.52 3.51 -32.32
C ASP A 356 -9.68 4.34 -31.72
N GLY A 357 -10.69 3.68 -31.15
CA GLY A 357 -11.87 4.31 -30.55
C GLY A 357 -12.96 4.73 -31.54
N SER A 358 -12.76 4.54 -32.85
CA SER A 358 -13.81 4.77 -33.86
C SER A 358 -14.93 3.72 -33.76
N PRO A 359 -16.17 4.03 -34.21
CA PRO A 359 -17.24 3.04 -34.31
C PRO A 359 -16.82 1.77 -35.07
N TYR A 360 -17.04 0.60 -34.47
CA TYR A 360 -16.90 -0.67 -35.19
C TYR A 360 -18.07 -0.81 -36.16
N LEU A 361 -17.82 -1.13 -37.43
CA LEU A 361 -18.84 -1.31 -38.49
C LEU A 361 -18.81 -2.71 -39.13
N GLY A 362 -18.07 -3.65 -38.53
CA GLY A 362 -17.89 -5.02 -39.03
C GLY A 362 -19.00 -5.98 -38.59
N ARG A 363 -18.85 -7.25 -38.98
CA ARG A 363 -19.75 -8.34 -38.60
C ARG A 363 -19.59 -8.71 -37.14
N VAL A 364 -20.71 -8.97 -36.49
CA VAL A 364 -20.80 -9.38 -35.09
C VAL A 364 -21.58 -10.69 -35.01
N LEU A 365 -21.03 -11.68 -34.33
CA LEU A 365 -21.72 -12.90 -33.96
C LEU A 365 -22.30 -12.76 -32.55
N ILE A 366 -23.58 -13.04 -32.41
CA ILE A 366 -24.25 -13.23 -31.14
C ILE A 366 -24.52 -14.73 -31.01
N SER A 367 -24.12 -15.34 -29.91
CA SER A 367 -24.39 -16.74 -29.60
C SER A 367 -25.05 -16.89 -28.23
N LEU A 368 -26.05 -17.75 -28.14
CA LEU A 368 -26.77 -18.08 -26.92
C LEU A 368 -26.34 -19.46 -26.44
N ARG A 369 -25.98 -19.56 -25.17
CA ARG A 369 -25.66 -20.83 -24.51
C ARG A 369 -26.54 -21.03 -23.29
N ASP A 370 -26.83 -22.30 -23.00
CA ASP A 370 -27.53 -22.65 -21.77
C ASP A 370 -26.67 -22.25 -20.58
N ALA A 371 -27.34 -21.78 -19.54
CA ALA A 371 -26.71 -21.31 -18.31
C ALA A 371 -27.47 -21.89 -17.11
N ASN A 372 -28.00 -23.11 -17.28
CA ASN A 372 -28.72 -23.81 -16.25
C ASN A 372 -27.74 -24.31 -15.18
N PRO A 373 -27.93 -23.98 -13.89
CA PRO A 373 -27.06 -24.45 -12.84
C PRO A 373 -27.15 -25.98 -12.60
N ASP A 374 -28.25 -26.63 -12.98
CA ASP A 374 -28.50 -28.06 -12.71
C ASP A 374 -27.89 -29.01 -13.76
N ASN A 375 -27.54 -28.51 -14.96
CA ASN A 375 -26.97 -29.35 -16.01
C ASN A 375 -26.00 -28.59 -16.92
N ASP A 376 -24.83 -29.18 -17.16
CA ASP A 376 -23.82 -28.63 -18.08
C ASP A 376 -24.18 -29.04 -19.53
N THR A 377 -25.28 -28.48 -20.03
CA THR A 377 -25.65 -28.66 -21.44
C THR A 377 -25.16 -27.47 -22.27
N THR A 378 -24.79 -27.72 -23.52
CA THR A 378 -24.26 -26.66 -24.41
C THR A 378 -25.34 -26.00 -25.27
N SER A 379 -26.62 -26.40 -25.15
CA SER A 379 -27.70 -25.98 -26.05
C SER A 379 -28.92 -25.47 -25.28
N THR A 380 -29.28 -24.22 -25.52
CA THR A 380 -30.44 -23.55 -24.91
C THR A 380 -31.65 -23.56 -25.84
N THR A 381 -32.87 -23.56 -25.31
CA THR A 381 -34.06 -23.34 -26.14
C THR A 381 -34.28 -21.86 -26.48
N ALA A 382 -33.56 -20.92 -25.86
CA ALA A 382 -33.68 -19.49 -26.14
C ALA A 382 -33.39 -19.16 -27.61
N ARG A 383 -34.07 -18.12 -28.11
CA ARG A 383 -33.92 -17.65 -29.48
C ARG A 383 -33.60 -16.16 -29.49
N ILE A 384 -32.73 -15.78 -30.42
CA ILE A 384 -32.59 -14.40 -30.86
C ILE A 384 -33.75 -14.15 -31.81
N THR A 385 -34.50 -13.07 -31.62
CA THR A 385 -35.66 -12.71 -32.48
C THR A 385 -35.39 -11.50 -33.36
N SER A 386 -34.49 -10.64 -32.88
CA SER A 386 -34.05 -9.46 -33.60
C SER A 386 -32.61 -9.13 -33.27
N ALA A 387 -31.87 -8.65 -34.26
CA ALA A 387 -30.58 -8.01 -34.07
C ALA A 387 -30.53 -6.76 -34.97
N ASN A 388 -30.34 -5.58 -34.38
CA ASN A 388 -30.32 -4.27 -35.03
C ASN A 388 -31.51 -4.01 -35.97
N GLY A 389 -32.71 -4.37 -35.53
CA GLY A 389 -33.95 -4.11 -36.27
C GLY A 389 -34.20 -5.05 -37.46
N ASN A 390 -33.33 -6.03 -37.70
CA ASN A 390 -33.64 -7.13 -38.59
C ASN A 390 -34.50 -8.15 -37.85
N PHE A 391 -35.72 -8.37 -38.34
CA PHE A 391 -36.69 -9.31 -37.78
C PHE A 391 -36.71 -10.61 -38.59
N GLY A 392 -36.92 -11.76 -37.93
CA GLY A 392 -37.00 -13.08 -38.59
C GLY A 392 -35.71 -13.90 -38.58
N ILE A 393 -34.72 -13.49 -37.79
CA ILE A 393 -33.63 -14.37 -37.38
C ILE A 393 -34.23 -15.22 -36.26
N GLU A 394 -34.36 -16.52 -36.45
CA GLU A 394 -34.78 -17.44 -35.39
C GLU A 394 -33.68 -18.48 -35.19
N GLY A 395 -33.04 -18.45 -34.03
CA GLY A 395 -31.97 -19.40 -33.71
C GLY A 395 -31.18 -19.01 -32.47
N GLN A 396 -30.24 -19.87 -32.10
CA GLN A 396 -29.30 -19.65 -30.99
C GLN A 396 -28.10 -18.78 -31.40
N GLU A 397 -27.90 -18.56 -32.70
CA GLU A 397 -26.82 -17.75 -33.24
C GLU A 397 -27.36 -16.76 -34.27
N ALA A 398 -26.84 -15.54 -34.25
CA ALA A 398 -27.17 -14.49 -35.21
C ALA A 398 -25.90 -13.72 -35.61
N THR A 399 -25.67 -13.58 -36.92
CA THR A 399 -24.63 -12.68 -37.43
C THR A 399 -25.29 -11.39 -37.93
N THR A 400 -24.85 -10.24 -37.43
CA THR A 400 -25.36 -8.91 -37.83
C THR A 400 -24.23 -7.89 -37.99
N TYR A 401 -24.58 -6.65 -38.33
CA TYR A 401 -23.67 -5.50 -38.34
C TYR A 401 -24.15 -4.47 -37.33
N THR A 402 -23.22 -3.72 -36.75
CA THR A 402 -23.50 -2.54 -35.93
C THR A 402 -24.09 -1.38 -36.75
N ASP A 403 -24.73 -0.43 -36.08
CA ASP A 403 -25.17 0.83 -36.70
C ASP A 403 -23.97 1.74 -37.05
N PRO A 404 -24.17 2.85 -37.80
CA PRO A 404 -23.07 3.78 -38.15
C PRO A 404 -22.33 4.40 -36.96
N ASN A 405 -22.88 4.32 -35.74
CA ASN A 405 -22.27 4.81 -34.50
C ASN A 405 -21.65 3.68 -33.67
N GLY A 406 -21.64 2.44 -34.17
CA GLY A 406 -21.08 1.27 -33.52
C GLY A 406 -22.02 0.61 -32.52
N ASN A 407 -23.30 0.95 -32.51
CA ASN A 407 -24.26 0.37 -31.58
C ASN A 407 -24.79 -0.97 -32.09
N LEU A 408 -25.02 -1.87 -31.16
CA LEU A 408 -25.66 -3.16 -31.31
C LEU A 408 -26.79 -3.26 -30.31
N ALA A 409 -27.97 -3.65 -30.78
CA ALA A 409 -29.08 -4.07 -29.95
C ALA A 409 -29.60 -5.41 -30.47
N PHE A 410 -29.86 -6.35 -29.57
CA PHE A 410 -30.51 -7.60 -29.93
C PHE A 410 -31.52 -8.01 -28.87
N ILE A 411 -32.51 -8.76 -29.32
CA ILE A 411 -33.63 -9.20 -28.50
C ILE A 411 -33.56 -10.72 -28.41
N ILE A 412 -33.66 -11.22 -27.18
CA ILE A 412 -33.80 -12.65 -26.91
C ILE A 412 -35.15 -12.93 -26.26
N GLU A 413 -35.64 -14.15 -26.49
CA GLU A 413 -36.83 -14.70 -25.84
C GLU A 413 -36.65 -16.19 -25.53
N ALA A 414 -37.53 -16.74 -24.72
CA ALA A 414 -37.64 -18.19 -24.52
C ALA A 414 -38.16 -18.86 -25.80
N GLY A 415 -37.52 -19.94 -26.27
CA GLY A 415 -38.01 -20.64 -27.48
C GLY A 415 -39.19 -21.58 -27.25
N ASN A 416 -39.65 -21.73 -26.01
CA ASN A 416 -40.90 -22.40 -25.68
C ASN A 416 -41.56 -21.72 -24.46
N LEU A 417 -42.84 -21.38 -24.59
CA LEU A 417 -43.61 -20.69 -23.54
C LEU A 417 -43.91 -21.57 -22.32
N THR A 418 -43.82 -22.89 -22.45
CA THR A 418 -44.21 -23.86 -21.41
C THR A 418 -43.02 -24.52 -20.70
N SER A 419 -41.80 -24.02 -20.89
CA SER A 419 -40.60 -24.59 -20.27
C SER A 419 -39.65 -23.49 -19.82
N VAL A 420 -39.01 -23.68 -18.68
CA VAL A 420 -37.96 -22.79 -18.18
C VAL A 420 -36.79 -22.73 -19.16
N THR A 421 -36.20 -21.55 -19.31
CA THR A 421 -35.03 -21.34 -20.17
C THR A 421 -33.99 -20.49 -19.43
N HIS A 422 -32.78 -21.01 -19.29
CA HIS A 422 -31.62 -20.30 -18.76
C HIS A 422 -30.71 -19.94 -19.94
N VAL A 423 -30.24 -18.70 -20.05
CA VAL A 423 -29.44 -18.30 -21.22
C VAL A 423 -28.42 -17.23 -20.91
N GLN A 424 -27.20 -17.43 -21.40
CA GLN A 424 -26.13 -16.43 -21.40
C GLN A 424 -25.70 -16.08 -22.84
N PRO A 425 -25.90 -14.82 -23.28
CA PRO A 425 -25.40 -14.37 -24.57
C PRO A 425 -23.88 -14.11 -24.58
N THR A 426 -23.24 -14.36 -25.72
CA THR A 426 -21.86 -13.94 -26.03
C THR A 426 -21.85 -13.10 -27.31
N ILE A 427 -21.19 -11.94 -27.27
CA ILE A 427 -21.01 -11.04 -28.41
C ILE A 427 -19.56 -11.15 -28.88
N GLN A 428 -19.34 -11.43 -30.16
CA GLN A 428 -18.02 -11.57 -30.76
C GLN A 428 -17.89 -10.75 -32.03
N LYS A 429 -16.82 -9.96 -32.16
CA LYS A 429 -16.43 -9.35 -33.44
C LYS A 429 -15.91 -10.45 -34.37
N LEU A 430 -16.35 -10.46 -35.61
CA LEU A 430 -15.87 -11.44 -36.60
C LEU A 430 -14.79 -10.85 -37.52
N ASP A 431 -14.76 -9.54 -37.66
CA ASP A 431 -13.76 -8.83 -38.46
C ASP A 431 -12.80 -8.04 -37.54
N GLY A 432 -11.54 -7.89 -37.95
CA GLY A 432 -10.52 -7.18 -37.18
C GLY A 432 -9.95 -8.02 -36.04
N ASN A 433 -9.96 -7.48 -34.81
CA ASN A 433 -9.30 -8.09 -33.64
C ASN A 433 -10.03 -9.32 -33.05
N GLN A 434 -11.21 -9.65 -33.58
CA GLN A 434 -12.03 -10.82 -33.22
C GLN A 434 -12.34 -11.01 -31.72
N THR A 435 -12.32 -9.93 -30.96
CA THR A 435 -12.58 -9.95 -29.50
C THR A 435 -14.03 -10.29 -29.17
N SER A 436 -14.25 -10.88 -27.99
CA SER A 436 -15.57 -11.30 -27.51
C SER A 436 -15.83 -10.93 -26.05
N LYS A 437 -17.12 -10.85 -25.67
CA LYS A 437 -17.57 -10.54 -24.31
C LYS A 437 -18.88 -11.24 -23.99
N LYS A 438 -18.97 -11.85 -22.80
CA LYS A 438 -20.21 -12.45 -22.27
C LYS A 438 -21.10 -11.38 -21.66
N ALA A 439 -22.41 -11.49 -21.86
CA ALA A 439 -23.42 -10.65 -21.23
C ALA A 439 -23.94 -11.28 -19.92
N PRO A 440 -24.61 -10.50 -19.06
CA PRO A 440 -25.31 -11.06 -17.89
C PRO A 440 -26.38 -12.09 -18.28
N ILE A 441 -26.64 -13.05 -17.39
CA ILE A 441 -27.57 -14.16 -17.59
C ILE A 441 -29.03 -13.66 -17.58
N THR A 442 -29.89 -14.32 -18.36
CA THR A 442 -31.36 -14.18 -18.28
C THR A 442 -32.01 -15.52 -18.00
N HIS A 443 -32.96 -15.52 -17.06
CA HIS A 443 -33.81 -16.65 -16.75
C HIS A 443 -35.24 -16.37 -17.18
N PHE A 444 -35.86 -17.28 -17.93
CA PHE A 444 -37.26 -17.21 -18.34
C PHE A 444 -38.09 -18.28 -17.63
N PHE A 445 -39.17 -17.86 -16.95
CA PHE A 445 -40.09 -18.72 -16.19
C PHE A 445 -41.53 -18.59 -16.69
N GLN A 446 -42.31 -19.66 -16.63
CA GLN A 446 -43.71 -19.61 -17.00
C GLN A 446 -44.52 -18.89 -15.90
N LEU A 447 -45.37 -17.92 -16.26
CA LEU A 447 -46.28 -17.31 -15.30
C LEU A 447 -47.36 -18.29 -14.86
N GLN A 448 -47.59 -18.42 -13.56
CA GLN A 448 -48.62 -19.31 -13.04
C GLN A 448 -50.01 -18.66 -12.95
N ASN A 449 -51.00 -19.22 -13.65
CA ASN A 449 -52.29 -18.57 -13.94
C ASN A 449 -53.57 -19.40 -13.60
N THR A 450 -53.48 -20.46 -12.80
CA THR A 450 -54.63 -21.29 -12.40
C THR A 450 -55.58 -20.57 -11.42
N SER A 451 -56.83 -20.32 -11.84
CA SER A 451 -57.76 -19.41 -11.14
C SER A 451 -58.41 -19.91 -9.84
N ASN A 452 -58.15 -21.16 -9.43
CA ASN A 452 -58.71 -21.75 -8.21
C ASN A 452 -57.57 -22.10 -7.27
N PHE A 453 -57.76 -21.94 -5.95
CA PHE A 453 -56.84 -22.46 -4.94
C PHE A 453 -56.37 -23.88 -5.25
N TYR A 454 -55.05 -24.08 -5.22
CA TYR A 454 -54.44 -25.39 -5.37
C TYR A 454 -53.13 -25.43 -4.59
N THR A 455 -52.70 -26.65 -4.29
CA THR A 455 -51.46 -26.89 -3.56
C THR A 455 -50.35 -27.27 -4.53
N VAL A 456 -49.25 -26.52 -4.48
CA VAL A 456 -47.98 -26.84 -5.11
C VAL A 456 -47.07 -27.44 -4.06
N VAL A 457 -46.40 -28.52 -4.40
CA VAL A 457 -45.27 -29.03 -3.62
C VAL A 457 -44.04 -28.87 -4.48
N ILE A 458 -43.18 -27.94 -4.10
CA ILE A 458 -41.88 -27.72 -4.71
C ILE A 458 -40.90 -28.62 -3.96
N ASN A 459 -40.32 -29.59 -4.65
CA ASN A 459 -39.23 -30.44 -4.16
C ASN A 459 -37.97 -30.14 -4.98
N GLY A 460 -37.62 -28.86 -5.09
CA GLY A 460 -36.71 -28.33 -6.11
C GLY A 460 -35.28 -28.13 -5.61
N THR A 461 -34.31 -28.27 -6.51
CA THR A 461 -32.88 -27.99 -6.29
C THR A 461 -32.55 -26.50 -6.29
N HIS A 462 -33.35 -25.65 -6.97
CA HIS A 462 -33.11 -24.19 -7.04
C HIS A 462 -34.40 -23.36 -6.84
N ILE A 463 -34.34 -22.36 -5.97
CA ILE A 463 -35.41 -21.39 -5.69
C ILE A 463 -34.82 -19.97 -5.84
N TYR A 464 -35.36 -19.18 -6.76
CA TYR A 464 -34.94 -17.79 -6.94
C TYR A 464 -35.98 -16.84 -6.35
N LEU A 465 -35.51 -15.76 -5.72
CA LEU A 465 -36.35 -14.73 -5.10
C LEU A 465 -36.07 -13.37 -5.75
N GLU A 466 -37.13 -12.65 -6.11
CA GLU A 466 -37.01 -11.26 -6.60
C GLU A 466 -38.21 -10.43 -6.14
N SER A 467 -37.98 -9.51 -5.18
CA SER A 467 -39.01 -8.66 -4.59
C SER A 467 -40.25 -9.45 -4.12
N ASP A 468 -41.29 -9.47 -4.95
CA ASP A 468 -42.61 -10.02 -4.62
C ASP A 468 -42.84 -11.40 -5.26
N TYR A 469 -41.78 -12.02 -5.80
CA TYR A 469 -41.88 -13.22 -6.62
C TYR A 469 -40.92 -14.34 -6.20
N VAL A 470 -41.43 -15.55 -6.33
CA VAL A 470 -40.69 -16.82 -6.20
C VAL A 470 -40.67 -17.50 -7.55
N TYR A 471 -39.49 -17.92 -7.99
CA TYR A 471 -39.30 -18.66 -9.23
C TYR A 471 -38.74 -20.03 -8.92
N SER A 472 -39.49 -21.09 -9.23
CA SER A 472 -39.04 -22.47 -9.04
C SER A 472 -39.93 -23.44 -9.82
N ASP A 473 -39.41 -24.64 -10.08
CA ASP A 473 -40.05 -25.70 -10.89
C ASP A 473 -40.56 -25.20 -12.26
N GLY A 474 -39.85 -24.21 -12.83
CA GLY A 474 -40.17 -23.57 -14.10
C GLY A 474 -41.32 -22.57 -14.08
N TYR A 475 -41.88 -22.27 -12.91
CA TYR A 475 -42.96 -21.30 -12.73
C TYR A 475 -42.52 -20.06 -11.95
N LYS A 476 -43.20 -18.94 -12.23
CA LYS A 476 -43.17 -17.69 -11.49
C LYS A 476 -44.44 -17.57 -10.65
N TYR A 477 -44.27 -17.43 -9.34
CA TYR A 477 -45.32 -17.26 -8.35
C TYR A 477 -45.20 -15.87 -7.70
N LYS A 478 -46.31 -15.21 -7.43
CA LYS A 478 -46.33 -13.92 -6.73
C LYS A 478 -46.81 -14.11 -5.29
N TRP A 479 -46.04 -13.66 -4.30
CA TRP A 479 -46.59 -13.53 -2.95
C TRP A 479 -47.23 -12.15 -2.77
N ASP A 480 -48.36 -12.09 -2.07
CA ASP A 480 -49.06 -10.86 -1.75
C ASP A 480 -48.85 -10.48 -0.28
N SER A 481 -48.99 -9.19 0.05
CA SER A 481 -48.72 -8.67 1.41
C SER A 481 -49.59 -9.26 2.53
N ASN A 482 -50.70 -9.93 2.18
CA ASN A 482 -51.64 -10.59 3.08
C ASN A 482 -51.42 -12.11 3.19
N ASP A 483 -50.40 -12.65 2.52
CA ASP A 483 -50.05 -14.05 2.56
C ASP A 483 -49.55 -14.49 3.94
N LEU A 484 -49.65 -15.79 4.20
CA LEU A 484 -49.22 -16.40 5.46
C LEU A 484 -47.99 -17.28 5.22
N PHE A 485 -46.93 -17.04 5.98
CA PHE A 485 -45.66 -17.74 5.86
C PHE A 485 -45.43 -18.65 7.06
N PHE A 486 -44.97 -19.87 6.80
CA PHE A 486 -44.78 -20.89 7.82
C PHE A 486 -43.43 -21.58 7.65
N ILE A 487 -42.68 -21.77 8.73
CA ILE A 487 -41.51 -22.64 8.78
C ILE A 487 -41.85 -23.83 9.65
N ARG A 488 -41.82 -25.05 9.08
CA ARG A 488 -42.16 -26.30 9.77
C ARG A 488 -43.51 -26.22 10.51
N GLY A 489 -44.48 -25.54 9.89
CA GLY A 489 -45.84 -25.34 10.43
C GLY A 489 -46.00 -24.20 11.45
N GLN A 490 -44.95 -23.44 11.79
CA GLN A 490 -45.05 -22.24 12.64
C GLN A 490 -45.14 -20.98 11.80
N ASN A 491 -46.13 -20.11 12.09
CA ASN A 491 -46.29 -18.84 11.38
C ASN A 491 -45.14 -17.88 11.71
N VAL A 492 -44.50 -17.33 10.68
CA VAL A 492 -43.37 -16.40 10.79
C VAL A 492 -43.61 -15.15 9.93
N PRO A 493 -42.96 -14.01 10.23
CA PRO A 493 -42.96 -12.86 9.33
C PRO A 493 -42.31 -13.20 7.99
N GLN A 494 -42.74 -12.54 6.91
CA GLN A 494 -42.19 -12.72 5.55
C GLN A 494 -40.66 -12.59 5.51
N GLU A 495 -40.08 -11.57 6.14
CA GLU A 495 -38.62 -11.37 6.18
C GLU A 495 -37.87 -12.57 6.79
N VAL A 496 -38.47 -13.22 7.79
CA VAL A 496 -37.89 -14.41 8.44
C VAL A 496 -37.99 -15.61 7.52
N PHE A 497 -39.10 -15.74 6.78
CA PHE A 497 -39.30 -16.79 5.80
C PHE A 497 -38.37 -16.65 4.59
N GLU A 498 -38.21 -15.43 4.04
CA GLU A 498 -37.29 -15.13 2.94
C GLU A 498 -35.84 -15.48 3.28
N LYS A 499 -35.41 -15.22 4.53
CA LYS A 499 -34.08 -15.58 5.02
C LYS A 499 -33.89 -17.08 5.25
N ALA A 500 -34.99 -17.81 5.47
CA ALA A 500 -34.95 -19.24 5.75
C ALA A 500 -35.04 -20.10 4.48
N ILE A 501 -35.55 -19.55 3.37
CA ILE A 501 -35.54 -20.24 2.07
C ILE A 501 -34.12 -20.33 1.53
N SER A 502 -33.75 -21.53 1.12
CA SER A 502 -32.51 -21.87 0.44
C SER A 502 -32.76 -22.86 -0.71
N ASN A 503 -31.76 -23.02 -1.58
CA ASN A 503 -31.81 -24.03 -2.63
C ASN A 503 -31.88 -25.44 -2.01
N GLY A 504 -32.71 -26.33 -2.57
CA GLY A 504 -32.92 -27.68 -2.03
C GLY A 504 -34.09 -27.81 -1.05
N ASP A 505 -34.67 -26.70 -0.58
CA ASP A 505 -35.81 -26.71 0.32
C ASP A 505 -37.09 -27.28 -0.31
N ALA A 506 -37.92 -27.90 0.54
CA ALA A 506 -39.27 -28.32 0.16
C ALA A 506 -40.30 -27.29 0.62
N LEU A 507 -41.03 -26.72 -0.34
CA LEU A 507 -42.10 -25.76 -0.09
C LEU A 507 -43.45 -26.38 -0.44
N THR A 508 -44.39 -26.27 0.48
CA THR A 508 -45.82 -26.48 0.18
C THR A 508 -46.49 -25.12 0.09
N ILE A 509 -46.95 -24.76 -1.11
CA ILE A 509 -47.62 -23.50 -1.39
C ILE A 509 -49.09 -23.79 -1.63
N GLY A 510 -49.97 -23.24 -0.80
CA GLY A 510 -51.39 -23.08 -1.13
C GLY A 510 -51.54 -21.77 -1.89
N TYR A 511 -51.47 -21.82 -3.21
CA TYR A 511 -51.37 -20.62 -4.04
C TYR A 511 -52.74 -20.11 -4.48
N GLU A 512 -52.95 -18.80 -4.41
CA GLU A 512 -54.15 -18.11 -4.89
C GLU A 512 -53.76 -16.86 -5.68
N ILE A 513 -54.39 -16.67 -6.84
CA ILE A 513 -53.99 -15.63 -7.80
C ILE A 513 -54.66 -14.29 -7.49
N LYS A 514 -55.82 -14.37 -6.83
CA LYS A 514 -56.60 -13.20 -6.48
C LYS A 514 -55.97 -12.51 -5.27
N PRO A 515 -55.48 -11.25 -5.41
CA PRO A 515 -54.77 -10.56 -4.34
C PRO A 515 -55.64 -10.27 -3.12
N GLU A 516 -56.98 -10.35 -3.23
CA GLU A 516 -57.89 -10.26 -2.08
C GLU A 516 -57.91 -11.50 -1.17
N ASN A 517 -57.42 -12.64 -1.65
CA ASN A 517 -57.30 -13.88 -0.91
C ASN A 517 -55.85 -14.06 -0.42
N ASN A 518 -55.62 -14.97 0.52
CA ASN A 518 -54.28 -15.26 1.02
C ASN A 518 -53.74 -16.57 0.46
N SER A 519 -52.53 -16.53 -0.07
CA SER A 519 -51.72 -17.72 -0.26
C SER A 519 -51.07 -18.14 1.06
N THR A 520 -50.77 -19.44 1.17
CA THR A 520 -50.01 -19.99 2.31
C THR A 520 -48.70 -20.57 1.81
N TRP A 521 -47.59 -20.11 2.36
CA TRP A 521 -46.25 -20.56 2.01
C TRP A 521 -45.67 -21.33 3.18
N ASN A 522 -45.41 -22.63 3.02
CA ASN A 522 -44.93 -23.47 4.12
C ASN A 522 -43.64 -24.18 3.73
N LEU A 523 -42.54 -23.82 4.40
CA LEU A 523 -41.26 -24.51 4.31
C LEU A 523 -41.38 -25.82 5.11
N THR A 524 -41.63 -26.93 4.42
CA THR A 524 -41.94 -28.24 5.01
C THR A 524 -40.70 -29.09 5.25
N SER A 525 -39.68 -28.93 4.42
CA SER A 525 -38.33 -29.45 4.68
C SER A 525 -37.37 -28.30 4.46
N ASP A 526 -36.66 -27.96 5.51
CA ASP A 526 -35.56 -27.00 5.47
C ASP A 526 -34.28 -27.84 5.29
N ILE A 527 -33.86 -27.94 4.04
CA ILE A 527 -32.56 -28.43 3.63
C ILE A 527 -31.76 -27.17 3.36
N THR A 528 -31.33 -26.48 4.43
CA THR A 528 -30.31 -25.45 4.28
C THR A 528 -29.07 -26.10 3.68
N GLU A 529 -28.91 -25.97 2.36
CA GLU A 529 -27.74 -26.47 1.66
C GLU A 529 -26.52 -25.76 2.27
N ALA A 530 -25.63 -26.55 2.88
CA ALA A 530 -24.38 -26.02 3.40
C ALA A 530 -23.64 -25.32 2.24
N ALA A 531 -23.11 -24.11 2.50
CA ALA A 531 -22.34 -23.39 1.51
C ALA A 531 -21.29 -24.32 0.90
N LYS A 532 -21.16 -24.22 -0.43
CA LYS A 532 -20.29 -25.11 -1.20
C LYS A 532 -18.88 -25.08 -0.61
N LEU A 533 -18.37 -26.27 -0.28
CA LEU A 533 -16.97 -26.46 0.08
C LEU A 533 -16.12 -26.30 -1.18
N GLU A 534 -15.19 -25.36 -1.15
CA GLU A 534 -14.20 -25.17 -2.21
C GLU A 534 -12.80 -25.01 -1.61
N ILE A 535 -11.82 -25.69 -2.19
CA ILE A 535 -10.40 -25.38 -1.98
C ILE A 535 -10.07 -24.25 -2.95
N THR A 536 -9.69 -23.09 -2.41
CA THR A 536 -9.39 -21.88 -3.19
C THR A 536 -7.91 -21.49 -3.15
N ASN A 537 -7.09 -22.22 -2.38
CA ASN A 537 -5.63 -22.20 -2.45
C ASN A 537 -5.13 -23.65 -2.45
N PRO A 538 -4.61 -24.16 -3.59
CA PRO A 538 -4.22 -23.42 -4.80
C PRO A 538 -5.39 -22.80 -5.57
N ALA A 539 -5.10 -21.78 -6.38
CA ALA A 539 -6.12 -20.99 -7.07
C ALA A 539 -6.83 -21.75 -8.20
N HIS A 540 -6.12 -22.68 -8.83
CA HIS A 540 -6.64 -23.57 -9.86
C HIS A 540 -6.07 -24.97 -9.67
N THR A 541 -6.71 -25.95 -10.31
CA THR A 541 -6.33 -27.36 -10.22
C THR A 541 -6.47 -28.04 -11.59
N PRO A 542 -5.47 -28.81 -12.05
CA PRO A 542 -4.15 -28.98 -11.43
C PRO A 542 -3.28 -27.72 -11.57
N VAL A 543 -2.35 -27.53 -10.63
CA VAL A 543 -1.30 -26.49 -10.72
C VAL A 543 0.09 -27.12 -10.58
N THR A 544 1.06 -26.62 -11.32
CA THR A 544 2.47 -27.01 -11.19
C THR A 544 3.21 -26.08 -10.23
N TYR A 545 4.05 -26.66 -9.37
CA TYR A 545 4.74 -25.96 -8.28
C TYR A 545 6.09 -26.63 -7.97
N ASP A 546 7.13 -25.87 -7.64
CA ASP A 546 8.46 -26.41 -7.27
C ASP A 546 8.84 -25.88 -5.88
N GLY A 547 8.33 -26.55 -4.85
CA GLY A 547 8.46 -26.08 -3.47
C GLY A 547 8.02 -27.13 -2.46
N SER A 548 8.62 -27.09 -1.26
CA SER A 548 8.48 -28.17 -0.29
C SER A 548 7.21 -28.11 0.55
N SER A 549 6.56 -26.94 0.62
CA SER A 549 5.32 -26.76 1.36
C SER A 549 4.34 -25.78 0.69
N TYR A 550 3.07 -25.90 1.04
CA TYR A 550 1.99 -25.08 0.47
C TYR A 550 0.88 -24.82 1.51
N ILE A 551 0.33 -23.61 1.57
CA ILE A 551 -0.85 -23.32 2.41
C ILE A 551 -2.12 -23.84 1.75
N ILE A 552 -2.87 -24.69 2.44
CA ILE A 552 -4.18 -25.14 1.95
C ILE A 552 -5.29 -24.34 2.66
N SER A 553 -6.19 -23.78 1.86
CA SER A 553 -7.31 -22.98 2.36
C SER A 553 -8.46 -22.95 1.35
N GLY A 554 -9.63 -22.51 1.82
CA GLY A 554 -10.83 -22.52 1.00
C GLY A 554 -12.00 -21.78 1.62
N THR A 555 -13.17 -22.03 1.07
CA THR A 555 -14.47 -21.60 1.58
C THR A 555 -15.36 -22.80 1.87
N ALA A 556 -16.28 -22.64 2.82
CA ALA A 556 -17.23 -23.68 3.25
C ALA A 556 -18.37 -23.03 4.05
N GLN A 557 -19.32 -23.83 4.55
CA GLN A 557 -20.36 -23.34 5.45
C GLN A 557 -19.75 -22.80 6.76
N ALA A 558 -20.11 -21.58 7.15
CA ALA A 558 -19.66 -20.98 8.40
C ALA A 558 -20.05 -21.87 9.60
N GLU A 559 -19.20 -21.87 10.64
CA GLU A 559 -19.34 -22.71 11.85
C GLU A 559 -19.20 -24.23 11.63
N TYR A 560 -18.95 -24.70 10.40
CA TYR A 560 -18.69 -26.13 10.13
C TYR A 560 -17.21 -26.47 10.37
N THR A 561 -16.89 -27.77 10.26
CA THR A 561 -15.50 -28.24 10.26
C THR A 561 -15.14 -28.88 8.92
N VAL A 562 -13.88 -28.73 8.50
CA VAL A 562 -13.34 -29.31 7.26
C VAL A 562 -12.28 -30.36 7.60
N HIS A 563 -12.44 -31.57 7.07
CA HIS A 563 -11.46 -32.64 7.15
C HIS A 563 -10.65 -32.68 5.84
N LEU A 564 -9.32 -32.58 5.96
CA LEU A 564 -8.42 -32.54 4.82
C LEU A 564 -7.61 -33.83 4.70
N TYR A 565 -7.48 -34.31 3.47
CA TYR A 565 -6.71 -35.49 3.09
C TYR A 565 -5.67 -35.13 2.02
N LEU A 566 -4.53 -35.82 2.03
CA LEU A 566 -3.50 -35.76 0.98
C LEU A 566 -3.24 -37.18 0.47
N ASN A 567 -3.48 -37.42 -0.83
CA ASN A 567 -3.32 -38.72 -1.47
C ASN A 567 -4.04 -39.86 -0.70
N GLY A 568 -5.24 -39.57 -0.17
CA GLY A 568 -6.05 -40.49 0.63
C GLY A 568 -5.65 -40.64 2.11
N ILE A 569 -4.60 -39.95 2.57
CA ILE A 569 -4.16 -39.96 3.97
C ILE A 569 -4.76 -38.75 4.70
N PHE A 570 -5.43 -38.99 5.83
CA PHE A 570 -5.99 -37.92 6.67
C PHE A 570 -4.88 -37.04 7.23
N LEU A 571 -4.95 -35.73 6.95
CA LEU A 571 -4.05 -34.74 7.51
C LEU A 571 -4.57 -34.23 8.85
N GLY A 572 -5.82 -33.79 8.89
CA GLY A 572 -6.43 -33.21 10.08
C GLY A 572 -7.74 -32.48 9.82
N THR A 573 -8.20 -31.73 10.83
CA THR A 573 -9.45 -30.98 10.83
C THR A 573 -9.19 -29.49 11.08
N THR A 574 -9.97 -28.61 10.45
CA THR A 574 -9.97 -27.16 10.72
C THR A 574 -11.40 -26.62 10.81
N GLU A 575 -11.59 -25.52 11.52
CA GLU A 575 -12.89 -24.83 11.67
C GLU A 575 -13.06 -23.80 10.55
N VAL A 576 -14.31 -23.60 10.13
CA VAL A 576 -14.70 -22.56 9.18
C VAL A 576 -15.13 -21.32 9.97
N ASP A 577 -14.57 -20.16 9.63
CA ASP A 577 -14.88 -18.92 10.33
C ASP A 577 -16.28 -18.37 10.00
N ASP A 578 -16.69 -17.32 10.72
CA ASP A 578 -18.00 -16.67 10.54
C ASP A 578 -18.22 -16.09 9.13
N ASN A 579 -17.15 -15.91 8.34
CA ASN A 579 -17.22 -15.43 6.96
C ASN A 579 -17.25 -16.58 5.94
N GLY A 580 -17.25 -17.84 6.39
CA GLY A 580 -17.18 -19.01 5.52
C GLY A 580 -15.77 -19.31 5.00
N GLU A 581 -14.71 -18.70 5.54
CA GLU A 581 -13.33 -18.98 5.16
C GLU A 581 -12.70 -20.02 6.09
N TRP A 582 -11.88 -20.93 5.55
CA TRP A 582 -11.10 -21.87 6.34
C TRP A 582 -9.66 -21.95 5.86
N THR A 583 -8.73 -22.24 6.78
CA THR A 583 -7.34 -22.54 6.46
C THR A 583 -6.84 -23.71 7.30
N TYR A 584 -6.18 -24.67 6.64
CA TYR A 584 -5.46 -25.74 7.33
C TYR A 584 -4.04 -25.32 7.73
N GLY A 585 -3.49 -24.29 7.07
CA GLY A 585 -2.11 -23.85 7.21
C GLY A 585 -1.17 -24.52 6.20
N SER A 586 0.13 -24.44 6.47
CA SER A 586 1.19 -24.98 5.59
C SER A 586 1.29 -26.50 5.72
N VAL A 587 1.23 -27.19 4.57
CA VAL A 587 1.35 -28.64 4.42
C VAL A 587 2.62 -28.95 3.63
N SER A 588 3.40 -29.93 4.09
CA SER A 588 4.54 -30.45 3.33
C SER A 588 4.07 -31.26 2.12
N LEU A 589 4.63 -30.98 0.94
CA LEU A 589 4.33 -31.68 -0.30
C LEU A 589 5.27 -32.88 -0.52
N LEU A 590 4.75 -33.95 -1.11
CA LEU A 590 5.54 -35.04 -1.64
C LEU A 590 6.30 -34.54 -2.87
N GLN A 591 7.61 -34.75 -2.88
CA GLN A 591 8.51 -34.17 -3.87
C GLN A 591 8.54 -34.98 -5.17
N ASN A 592 8.50 -34.32 -6.32
CA ASN A 592 8.40 -34.91 -7.65
C ASN A 592 7.17 -35.84 -7.80
N GLU A 593 6.07 -35.49 -7.13
CA GLU A 593 4.82 -36.26 -7.13
C GLU A 593 3.59 -35.35 -7.29
N ALA A 594 2.49 -35.92 -7.79
CA ALA A 594 1.19 -35.26 -7.74
C ALA A 594 0.62 -35.34 -6.31
N ASN A 595 0.27 -34.18 -5.75
CA ASN A 595 -0.31 -34.02 -4.42
C ASN A 595 -1.80 -33.71 -4.57
N THR A 596 -2.63 -34.74 -4.45
CA THR A 596 -4.10 -34.62 -4.52
C THR A 596 -4.67 -34.39 -3.14
N PHE A 597 -5.24 -33.21 -2.94
CA PHE A 597 -5.99 -32.84 -1.75
C PHE A 597 -7.46 -33.15 -1.92
N GLU A 598 -8.08 -33.68 -0.87
CA GLU A 598 -9.52 -33.88 -0.79
C GLU A 598 -10.03 -33.29 0.53
N ALA A 599 -11.09 -32.48 0.44
CA ALA A 599 -11.72 -31.84 1.58
C ALA A 599 -13.19 -32.25 1.70
N TYR A 600 -13.62 -32.47 2.93
CA TYR A 600 -15.00 -32.81 3.31
C TYR A 600 -15.46 -31.88 4.44
N GLN A 601 -16.70 -31.38 4.37
CA GLN A 601 -17.25 -30.51 5.42
C GLN A 601 -18.30 -31.23 6.28
N TYR A 602 -18.31 -30.94 7.57
CA TYR A 602 -19.18 -31.57 8.56
C TYR A 602 -19.89 -30.51 9.39
N ALA A 603 -21.22 -30.64 9.48
CA ALA A 603 -22.03 -29.87 10.40
C ALA A 603 -21.63 -30.11 11.87
N PRO A 604 -21.92 -29.16 12.78
CA PRO A 604 -21.62 -29.30 14.20
C PRO A 604 -22.15 -30.62 14.80
N GLY A 605 -21.24 -31.42 15.37
CA GLY A 605 -21.56 -32.70 16.01
C GLY A 605 -21.52 -33.92 15.08
N ASN A 606 -21.35 -33.72 13.76
CA ASN A 606 -21.08 -34.80 12.82
C ASN A 606 -19.56 -35.03 12.67
N TYR A 607 -19.16 -36.27 12.41
CA TYR A 607 -17.75 -36.63 12.22
C TYR A 607 -17.63 -37.94 11.44
N GLY A 608 -16.58 -38.09 10.65
CA GLY A 608 -16.24 -39.35 9.98
C GLY A 608 -14.94 -39.29 9.20
N GLN A 609 -14.64 -40.37 8.47
CA GLN A 609 -13.46 -40.46 7.61
C GLN A 609 -13.84 -40.71 6.15
N ASN A 610 -13.03 -40.21 5.23
CA ASN A 610 -13.20 -40.39 3.78
C ASN A 610 -14.63 -40.04 3.32
N GLY A 611 -15.15 -38.93 3.85
CA GLY A 611 -16.48 -38.40 3.52
C GLY A 611 -17.66 -39.03 4.25
N GLU A 612 -17.48 -40.10 5.03
CA GLU A 612 -18.59 -40.71 5.78
C GLU A 612 -19.23 -39.70 6.73
N GLY A 613 -20.51 -39.37 6.55
CA GLY A 613 -21.25 -38.43 7.40
C GLY A 613 -20.94 -36.94 7.16
N SER A 614 -20.20 -36.63 6.09
CA SER A 614 -20.02 -35.25 5.60
C SER A 614 -21.23 -34.78 4.78
N GLU A 615 -21.32 -33.47 4.53
CA GLU A 615 -22.32 -32.89 3.61
C GLU A 615 -22.06 -33.29 2.15
N ASN A 616 -20.81 -33.64 1.81
CA ASN A 616 -20.36 -33.94 0.46
C ASN A 616 -19.63 -35.31 0.35
N PRO A 617 -20.28 -36.43 0.71
CA PRO A 617 -19.63 -37.72 0.94
C PRO A 617 -19.05 -38.37 -0.32
N THR A 618 -19.61 -38.08 -1.49
CA THR A 618 -19.19 -38.66 -2.79
C THR A 618 -18.56 -37.64 -3.73
N THR A 619 -18.52 -36.37 -3.32
CA THR A 619 -18.04 -35.24 -4.13
C THR A 619 -17.19 -34.31 -3.25
N PRO A 620 -16.01 -34.76 -2.79
CA PRO A 620 -15.08 -33.90 -2.08
C PRO A 620 -14.70 -32.69 -2.92
N SER A 621 -14.36 -31.58 -2.25
CA SER A 621 -13.60 -30.55 -2.94
C SER A 621 -12.19 -31.06 -3.17
N THR A 622 -11.69 -30.99 -4.40
CA THR A 622 -10.37 -31.50 -4.77
C THR A 622 -9.45 -30.41 -5.28
N ALA A 623 -8.17 -30.54 -4.99
CA ALA A 623 -7.12 -29.70 -5.55
C ALA A 623 -5.87 -30.56 -5.80
N ILE A 624 -5.21 -30.36 -6.94
CA ILE A 624 -4.02 -31.12 -7.33
C ILE A 624 -2.85 -30.16 -7.48
N ILE A 625 -1.79 -30.39 -6.71
CA ILE A 625 -0.51 -29.72 -6.88
C ILE A 625 0.49 -30.73 -7.45
N ASN A 626 0.88 -30.55 -8.70
CA ASN A 626 1.95 -31.30 -9.33
C ASN A 626 3.29 -30.70 -8.89
N GLU A 627 3.90 -31.32 -7.88
CA GLU A 627 5.15 -30.82 -7.31
C GLU A 627 6.32 -31.32 -8.15
N GLY A 628 7.15 -30.40 -8.63
CA GLY A 628 8.40 -30.68 -9.33
C GLY A 628 8.83 -29.53 -10.25
N ALA A 629 10.12 -29.49 -10.54
CA ALA A 629 10.72 -28.47 -11.38
C ALA A 629 10.21 -28.49 -12.83
N PHE A 630 9.95 -27.31 -13.39
CA PHE A 630 9.76 -27.12 -14.83
C PHE A 630 11.10 -27.28 -15.54
N ALA A 631 11.41 -28.48 -15.99
CA ALA A 631 12.67 -28.87 -16.60
C ALA A 631 12.40 -29.79 -17.81
N SER A 632 13.42 -30.09 -18.61
CA SER A 632 13.32 -31.03 -19.73
C SER A 632 14.21 -32.25 -19.56
N THR A 633 13.85 -33.34 -20.24
CA THR A 633 14.68 -34.55 -20.42
C THR A 633 15.37 -34.58 -21.78
N GLU A 634 14.83 -33.86 -22.77
CA GLU A 634 15.41 -33.73 -24.11
C GLU A 634 15.05 -32.35 -24.69
N ILE A 635 15.96 -31.78 -25.48
CA ILE A 635 15.71 -30.56 -26.26
C ILE A 635 16.26 -30.79 -27.66
N THR A 636 15.46 -30.56 -28.68
CA THR A 636 15.86 -30.74 -30.08
C THR A 636 15.94 -29.39 -30.77
N LEU A 637 17.09 -29.07 -31.36
CA LEU A 637 17.27 -27.94 -32.26
C LEU A 637 16.84 -28.35 -33.66
N ASN A 638 15.71 -27.82 -34.11
CA ASN A 638 15.24 -27.97 -35.49
C ASN A 638 15.93 -26.93 -36.38
N ASP A 639 17.04 -27.33 -36.97
CA ASP A 639 17.78 -26.51 -37.92
C ASP A 639 17.15 -26.59 -39.32
N LEU A 640 16.50 -25.50 -39.74
CA LEU A 640 15.73 -25.44 -40.98
C LEU A 640 16.61 -25.24 -42.22
N ASP A 641 17.79 -24.64 -42.08
CA ASP A 641 18.65 -24.26 -43.21
C ASP A 641 19.96 -25.06 -43.31
N ASN A 642 20.15 -26.01 -42.39
CA ASN A 642 21.35 -26.84 -42.19
C ASN A 642 22.64 -26.06 -41.91
N ASN A 643 22.56 -24.77 -41.59
CA ASN A 643 23.73 -23.94 -41.35
C ASN A 643 24.14 -23.90 -39.87
N GLY A 644 23.54 -24.69 -38.99
CA GLY A 644 23.72 -24.58 -37.55
C GLY A 644 22.75 -23.55 -36.98
N LEU A 645 22.97 -23.13 -35.74
CA LEU A 645 22.05 -22.25 -35.02
C LEU A 645 21.90 -20.87 -35.68
N THR A 646 20.66 -20.52 -36.06
CA THR A 646 20.26 -19.27 -36.71
C THR A 646 18.99 -18.65 -36.08
N ILE A 647 18.60 -17.46 -36.54
CA ILE A 647 17.36 -16.76 -36.14
C ILE A 647 16.08 -17.29 -36.80
N TYR A 648 16.14 -18.44 -37.46
CA TYR A 648 14.97 -19.08 -38.05
C TYR A 648 14.65 -20.43 -37.42
N ASP A 649 15.52 -20.93 -36.55
CA ASP A 649 15.42 -22.26 -35.97
C ASP A 649 14.46 -22.29 -34.79
N THR A 650 14.06 -23.52 -34.44
CA THR A 650 13.17 -23.79 -33.31
C THR A 650 13.80 -24.80 -32.36
N PHE A 651 13.40 -24.72 -31.09
CA PHE A 651 13.75 -25.66 -30.04
C PHE A 651 12.49 -26.36 -29.58
N ASP A 652 12.47 -27.69 -29.67
CA ASP A 652 11.39 -28.53 -29.16
C ASP A 652 11.83 -29.12 -27.81
N PHE A 653 11.04 -28.92 -26.77
CA PHE A 653 11.37 -29.33 -25.40
C PHE A 653 10.54 -30.53 -24.97
N THR A 654 11.18 -31.66 -24.67
CA THR A 654 10.50 -32.75 -23.97
C THR A 654 10.61 -32.53 -22.47
N PHE A 655 9.51 -32.11 -21.84
CA PHE A 655 9.50 -31.78 -20.41
C PHE A 655 9.63 -33.01 -19.48
N LEU A 656 10.27 -32.79 -18.34
CA LEU A 656 10.28 -33.70 -17.20
C LEU A 656 8.85 -33.87 -16.68
N ASN A 657 8.49 -35.09 -16.24
CA ASN A 657 7.16 -35.45 -15.77
C ASN A 657 6.03 -35.10 -16.76
N PRO A 658 5.94 -35.76 -17.93
CA PRO A 658 4.95 -35.44 -18.97
C PRO A 658 3.49 -35.44 -18.50
N THR A 659 3.17 -36.17 -17.42
CA THR A 659 1.83 -36.19 -16.81
C THR A 659 1.42 -34.89 -16.15
N TYR A 660 2.36 -33.97 -15.89
CA TYR A 660 2.08 -32.67 -15.28
C TYR A 660 1.54 -31.65 -16.28
N GLY A 661 1.60 -31.93 -17.57
CA GLY A 661 1.08 -31.05 -18.62
C GLY A 661 1.81 -29.72 -18.65
N HIS A 662 3.13 -29.72 -18.45
CA HIS A 662 3.93 -28.51 -18.62
C HIS A 662 3.82 -27.99 -20.07
N GLU A 663 3.55 -26.70 -20.20
CA GLU A 663 3.58 -25.98 -21.48
C GLU A 663 4.26 -24.63 -21.25
N PHE A 664 5.01 -24.12 -22.22
CA PHE A 664 5.45 -22.74 -22.19
C PHE A 664 4.25 -21.81 -22.11
N LYS A 665 4.38 -20.75 -21.32
CA LYS A 665 3.34 -19.73 -21.26
C LYS A 665 3.12 -19.15 -22.66
N LYS A 666 1.87 -19.07 -23.08
CA LYS A 666 1.49 -18.50 -24.37
C LYS A 666 2.01 -17.06 -24.52
N ASP A 667 2.48 -16.73 -25.72
CA ASP A 667 3.01 -15.42 -26.11
C ASP A 667 4.26 -14.99 -25.29
N ILE A 668 4.96 -15.95 -24.67
CA ILE A 668 6.20 -15.67 -23.95
C ILE A 668 7.31 -15.24 -24.91
N THR A 669 8.13 -14.31 -24.44
CA THR A 669 9.45 -14.06 -24.99
C THR A 669 10.47 -14.22 -23.88
N GLY A 670 11.64 -14.74 -24.23
CA GLY A 670 12.71 -14.93 -23.26
C GLY A 670 14.05 -15.03 -23.93
N THR A 671 15.06 -15.32 -23.12
CA THR A 671 16.44 -15.50 -23.56
C THR A 671 16.91 -16.90 -23.21
N ILE A 672 17.57 -17.57 -24.14
CA ILE A 672 18.31 -18.81 -23.92
C ILE A 672 19.80 -18.51 -24.09
N THR A 673 20.61 -18.85 -23.09
CA THR A 673 22.06 -18.81 -23.19
C THR A 673 22.57 -20.20 -23.57
N VAL A 674 23.26 -20.30 -24.71
CA VAL A 674 23.85 -21.54 -25.21
C VAL A 674 25.37 -21.48 -25.14
N ASN A 675 26.01 -22.59 -24.79
CA ASN A 675 27.45 -22.81 -24.88
C ASN A 675 27.78 -23.73 -26.05
N ASP A 676 28.86 -23.48 -26.78
CA ASP A 676 29.27 -24.29 -27.94
C ASP A 676 30.02 -25.59 -27.57
N GLY A 677 30.21 -25.89 -26.28
CA GLY A 677 30.99 -27.02 -25.80
C GLY A 677 32.52 -26.78 -25.82
N TYR A 678 32.96 -25.64 -26.36
CA TYR A 678 34.35 -25.19 -26.36
C TYR A 678 34.58 -24.01 -25.40
N GLY A 679 33.61 -23.76 -24.52
CA GLY A 679 33.67 -22.72 -23.51
C GLY A 679 33.23 -21.35 -23.98
N LYS A 680 32.62 -21.21 -25.17
CA LYS A 680 32.08 -19.94 -25.67
C LYS A 680 30.57 -19.93 -25.66
N SER A 681 29.97 -18.77 -25.43
CA SER A 681 28.53 -18.63 -25.25
C SER A 681 27.88 -17.60 -26.18
N ALA A 682 26.59 -17.81 -26.44
CA ALA A 682 25.73 -16.88 -27.17
C ALA A 682 24.35 -16.78 -26.48
N GLU A 683 23.71 -15.63 -26.65
CA GLU A 683 22.35 -15.37 -26.19
C GLU A 683 21.39 -15.38 -27.38
N LEU A 684 20.30 -16.11 -27.22
CA LEU A 684 19.23 -16.27 -28.19
C LEU A 684 17.99 -15.64 -27.60
N LYS A 685 17.39 -14.65 -28.27
CA LYS A 685 16.02 -14.29 -27.93
C LYS A 685 15.09 -15.27 -28.61
N VAL A 686 14.10 -15.72 -27.86
CA VAL A 686 13.13 -16.70 -28.32
C VAL A 686 11.70 -16.21 -28.11
N GLU A 687 10.80 -16.66 -28.96
CA GLU A 687 9.36 -16.44 -28.86
C GLU A 687 8.59 -17.76 -28.86
N TYR A 688 7.44 -17.76 -28.19
CA TYR A 688 6.49 -18.86 -28.16
C TYR A 688 6.03 -19.25 -29.58
N VAL A 689 6.00 -20.55 -29.86
CA VAL A 689 5.34 -21.11 -31.07
C VAL A 689 4.10 -21.89 -30.66
N ASP A 690 4.30 -22.92 -29.85
CA ASP A 690 3.26 -23.79 -29.28
C ASP A 690 3.74 -24.37 -27.93
N SER A 691 2.97 -25.31 -27.38
CA SER A 691 3.09 -25.82 -26.01
C SER A 691 4.53 -26.10 -25.57
N ASP A 692 5.37 -26.70 -26.42
CA ASP A 692 6.73 -27.12 -26.10
C ASP A 692 7.79 -26.58 -27.08
N THR A 693 7.40 -25.70 -28.00
CA THR A 693 8.29 -25.18 -29.05
C THR A 693 8.58 -23.68 -28.88
N LEU A 694 9.87 -23.32 -28.93
CA LEU A 694 10.34 -21.93 -28.95
C LEU A 694 11.12 -21.63 -30.23
N LYS A 695 10.86 -20.47 -30.84
CA LYS A 695 11.56 -20.02 -32.05
C LYS A 695 12.59 -18.95 -31.73
N VAL A 696 13.78 -19.06 -32.32
CA VAL A 696 14.81 -18.02 -32.23
C VAL A 696 14.41 -16.82 -33.08
N ILE A 697 14.51 -15.61 -32.51
CA ILE A 697 14.18 -14.35 -33.20
C ILE A 697 15.34 -13.36 -33.23
N ASP A 698 16.31 -13.51 -32.33
CA ASP A 698 17.51 -12.68 -32.27
C ASP A 698 18.69 -13.50 -31.75
N PHE A 699 19.89 -13.15 -32.18
CA PHE A 699 21.12 -13.88 -31.87
C PHE A 699 22.24 -12.91 -31.54
N ILE A 700 22.84 -13.05 -30.35
CA ILE A 700 23.93 -12.21 -29.88
C ILE A 700 25.06 -13.12 -29.38
N SER A 701 26.16 -13.16 -30.13
CA SER A 701 27.39 -13.83 -29.68
C SER A 701 28.05 -13.01 -28.56
N LEU A 702 28.22 -13.60 -27.37
CA LEU A 702 28.89 -12.92 -26.26
C LEU A 702 30.41 -12.86 -26.46
N GLU A 703 30.96 -13.84 -27.17
CA GLU A 703 32.40 -13.99 -27.41
C GLU A 703 32.71 -14.12 -28.90
N SER A 704 33.89 -13.64 -29.31
CA SER A 704 34.33 -13.79 -30.71
C SER A 704 34.57 -15.26 -31.09
N ASN A 705 34.09 -15.67 -32.27
CA ASN A 705 34.24 -17.02 -32.82
C ASN A 705 33.42 -18.13 -32.10
N PHE A 706 32.21 -17.85 -31.62
CA PHE A 706 31.25 -18.86 -31.19
C PHE A 706 30.96 -19.86 -32.34
N SER A 707 30.96 -21.16 -32.04
CA SER A 707 30.72 -22.20 -33.05
C SER A 707 29.22 -22.52 -33.20
N TYR A 708 28.54 -21.78 -34.08
CA TYR A 708 27.10 -21.92 -34.33
C TYR A 708 26.66 -23.31 -34.84
N ASN A 709 27.56 -24.10 -35.43
CA ASN A 709 27.29 -25.46 -35.90
C ASN A 709 27.83 -26.57 -34.99
N SER A 710 28.16 -26.26 -33.74
CA SER A 710 28.70 -27.25 -32.80
C SER A 710 27.72 -28.40 -32.57
N ALA A 711 28.23 -29.64 -32.58
CA ALA A 711 27.46 -30.83 -32.19
C ALA A 711 27.40 -31.02 -30.67
N SER A 712 27.97 -30.10 -29.90
CA SER A 712 28.05 -30.14 -28.44
C SER A 712 27.46 -28.88 -27.82
N LEU A 713 26.45 -28.30 -28.48
CA LEU A 713 25.70 -27.17 -27.93
C LEU A 713 25.01 -27.58 -26.63
N ILE A 714 25.02 -26.71 -25.62
CA ILE A 714 24.39 -26.94 -24.32
C ILE A 714 23.69 -25.66 -23.90
N ILE A 715 22.43 -25.75 -23.46
CA ILE A 715 21.76 -24.63 -22.80
C ILE A 715 22.32 -24.51 -21.39
N ILE A 716 22.88 -23.34 -21.07
CA ILE A 716 23.53 -23.04 -19.78
C ILE A 716 22.80 -21.98 -18.96
N GLY A 717 21.77 -21.35 -19.52
CA GLY A 717 20.97 -20.35 -18.82
C GLY A 717 19.70 -20.02 -19.59
N THR A 718 18.68 -19.59 -18.86
CA THR A 718 17.46 -19.03 -19.43
C THR A 718 17.00 -17.83 -18.62
N GLU A 719 16.38 -16.86 -19.27
CA GLU A 719 15.76 -15.71 -18.61
C GLU A 719 14.36 -15.50 -19.21
N GLY A 720 13.38 -15.27 -18.34
CA GLY A 720 12.00 -15.00 -18.77
C GLY A 720 11.26 -16.19 -19.36
N LEU A 721 11.81 -17.42 -19.31
CA LEU A 721 11.11 -18.64 -19.71
C LEU A 721 10.37 -19.25 -18.52
N VAL A 722 9.04 -19.29 -18.62
CA VAL A 722 8.15 -19.84 -17.61
C VAL A 722 7.07 -20.72 -18.25
N ASN A 723 6.52 -21.64 -17.47
CA ASN A 723 5.40 -22.46 -17.90
C ASN A 723 4.04 -21.74 -17.74
N GLN A 724 2.94 -22.42 -18.06
CA GLN A 724 1.57 -21.91 -17.96
C GLN A 724 1.19 -21.39 -16.58
N ASP A 725 1.79 -21.92 -15.52
CA ASP A 725 1.55 -21.52 -14.14
C ASP A 725 2.58 -20.49 -13.63
N GLN A 726 3.51 -20.04 -14.48
CA GLN A 726 4.63 -19.11 -14.17
C GLN A 726 5.80 -19.74 -13.41
N LEU A 727 5.92 -21.07 -13.41
CA LEU A 727 7.10 -21.75 -12.90
C LEU A 727 8.27 -21.54 -13.85
N SER A 728 9.42 -21.08 -13.34
CA SER A 728 10.59 -20.77 -14.17
C SER A 728 11.30 -22.02 -14.68
N TYR A 729 11.79 -21.97 -15.91
CA TYR A 729 12.51 -23.09 -16.51
C TYR A 729 13.84 -23.35 -15.80
N ASN A 730 14.04 -24.59 -15.33
CA ASN A 730 15.17 -24.99 -14.53
C ASN A 730 16.21 -25.73 -15.39
N VAL A 731 17.20 -24.97 -15.85
CA VAL A 731 18.32 -25.48 -16.67
C VAL A 731 19.19 -26.46 -15.88
N GLU A 732 19.49 -26.17 -14.61
CA GLU A 732 20.35 -27.01 -13.78
C GLU A 732 19.73 -28.41 -13.59
N GLN A 733 18.42 -28.46 -13.33
CA GLN A 733 17.69 -29.71 -13.20
C GLN A 733 17.66 -30.47 -14.53
N SER A 734 17.47 -29.77 -15.65
CA SER A 734 17.52 -30.40 -16.98
C SER A 734 18.89 -31.03 -17.24
N GLN A 735 19.98 -30.30 -16.97
CA GLN A 735 21.34 -30.81 -17.10
C GLN A 735 21.60 -32.00 -16.17
N TRP A 736 21.11 -31.97 -14.92
CA TRP A 736 21.24 -33.08 -13.98
C TRP A 736 20.54 -34.35 -14.47
N LYS A 737 19.42 -34.21 -15.20
CA LYS A 737 18.72 -35.33 -15.85
C LYS A 737 19.42 -35.84 -17.11
N GLY A 738 20.52 -35.21 -17.53
CA GLY A 738 21.29 -35.60 -18.71
C GLY A 738 20.71 -35.05 -20.01
N THR A 739 19.91 -34.00 -19.94
CA THR A 739 19.33 -33.34 -21.11
C THR A 739 20.44 -32.79 -21.98
N LEU A 740 20.52 -33.32 -23.21
CA LEU A 740 21.41 -32.84 -24.25
C LEU A 740 20.57 -32.06 -25.27
N LEU A 741 21.18 -31.03 -25.85
CA LEU A 741 20.62 -30.42 -27.04
C LEU A 741 20.99 -31.31 -28.24
N SER A 742 20.02 -32.06 -28.75
CA SER A 742 20.14 -32.80 -30.00
C SER A 742 19.85 -31.87 -31.17
N ARG A 743 20.33 -32.22 -32.37
CA ARG A 743 20.06 -31.52 -33.63
C ARG A 743 19.53 -32.52 -34.64
#